data_AF-A0A7V9B092-F1
#
_entry.id   AF-A0A7V9B092-F1
#
_cell.length_a   1.000
_cell.length_b   1.000
_cell.length_c   1.000
_cell.angle_alpha   90.00
_cell.angle_beta   90.00
_cell.angle_gamma   90.00
#
_symmetry.space_group_name_H-M   'P 1'
#
loop_
_entity.id
_entity.type
_entity.pdbx_description
1 polymer ?
#
loop_
_entity_poly.entity_id
_entity_poly.type
_entity_poly.pdbx_seq_one_letter_code
_entity_poly.pdbx_strand_id
1 'polypeptide(L)'
;LWNSRRGRTTGFVRLVFSQEQPPYLLTSIDNGAGLLSEIRYRSAVDDYAEDRDAGETWTTNFPFPLLIVAGTTETDAVSGRVAVTDYRYHEAHFEPRTRQFQGFRRTERVERGDESRPDTRTVFTFLMGQERLPGNSPAHAALNGMLARTEVFGDDGSAEADRPYRVEAAEYDLDVLDETADGRRRVFVFARVHRVEDRERTDDVRGEEKTYDYDTAIGNVVREAHRGYGTIAGAAQPERRRLTETTYAIHPDPDHWLIDKLARVVVRDESGAIIAETRRFYDGADFTGLPAGEVDRGLLSREMQLALPEAAFTAHYAGMDTAALGYIPDTDADGNAAVFVASARKAYIAQGLVRADRDAVGTESSFQYDADGLFRTTLTTLLGETVFVYDRAVGQQTRITYPDGSETRVVYDAQGRILATVLPGEPVNAPPRVYSYDDAAVPNARTARLRHGPGAAGIATDVTYFDGYGKEFQQRVETEGGQPGNSSSLASHSATRGATSSGSSSRPSKRAPPSPCRRPPGAPTATSRSTRSAASYGPSTTTAASPRRSTGRSKWSPPMPTTPTPRRPMSPVASSTPPTARSTTSSATGPSSPTCSAVAPRRSPATSPARPVRCARSRTAPVRWRATPTTASTTGSPSTTATPAPARCGTTLAAASSAPATPPATTSAPSWTRSAASRA
;
A
#
# COMPACT_ATOMS: atom_id res chain seq x y z
N LEU A 1 -8.15 27.12 41.93
CA LEU A 1 -7.85 26.85 43.35
C LEU A 1 -8.34 28.06 44.15
N TRP A 2 -8.98 27.87 45.30
CA TRP A 2 -9.38 28.97 46.20
C TRP A 2 -8.87 28.66 47.61
N ASN A 3 -8.19 29.61 48.26
CA ASN A 3 -7.68 29.43 49.61
C ASN A 3 -8.59 30.12 50.63
N SER A 4 -9.04 29.35 51.63
CA SER A 4 -9.84 29.86 52.75
C SER A 4 -9.09 29.61 54.05
N ARG A 5 -8.89 30.67 54.84
CA ARG A 5 -8.16 30.59 56.12
C ARG A 5 -9.16 30.25 57.23
N ARG A 6 -8.99 29.07 57.87
CA ARG A 6 -9.77 28.67 59.06
C ARG A 6 -8.82 28.56 60.24
N GLY A 7 -8.76 29.59 61.08
CA GLY A 7 -7.83 29.65 62.20
C GLY A 7 -6.37 29.71 61.74
N ARG A 8 -5.50 28.83 62.28
CA ARG A 8 -4.07 28.80 61.94
C ARG A 8 -3.74 28.01 60.66
N THR A 9 -4.71 27.28 60.08
CA THR A 9 -4.52 26.47 58.87
C THR A 9 -5.15 27.11 57.64
N THR A 10 -4.46 26.98 56.50
CA THR A 10 -4.97 27.38 55.18
C THR A 10 -5.62 26.16 54.53
N GLY A 11 -6.94 26.20 54.32
CA GLY A 11 -7.65 25.22 53.53
C GLY A 11 -7.58 25.57 52.05
N PHE A 12 -7.23 24.60 51.20
CA PHE A 12 -7.25 24.74 49.75
C PHE A 12 -8.48 24.04 49.18
N VAL A 13 -9.27 24.77 48.37
CA VAL A 13 -10.44 24.24 47.67
C VAL A 13 -10.11 24.14 46.17
N ARG A 14 -10.25 22.94 45.61
CA ARG A 14 -10.19 22.70 44.16
C ARG A 14 -11.61 22.51 43.66
N LEU A 15 -12.10 23.45 42.86
CA LEU A 15 -13.31 23.29 42.06
C LEU A 15 -12.88 22.80 40.67
N VAL A 16 -13.44 21.67 40.23
CA VAL A 16 -13.21 21.09 38.90
C VAL A 16 -14.53 21.16 38.15
N PHE A 17 -14.53 21.86 37.01
CA PHE A 17 -15.72 22.05 36.15
C PHE A 17 -15.70 21.17 34.90
N SER A 18 -14.61 20.43 34.66
CA SER A 18 -14.46 19.51 33.54
C SER A 18 -15.08 18.15 33.85
N GLN A 19 -15.68 17.54 32.82
CA GLN A 19 -15.95 16.10 32.77
C GLN A 19 -14.61 15.32 32.79
N GLU A 20 -14.66 14.02 33.06
CA GLU A 20 -13.47 13.15 33.02
C GLU A 20 -12.82 13.10 31.63
N GLN A 21 -13.62 13.12 30.57
CA GLN A 21 -13.18 13.30 29.19
C GLN A 21 -13.45 14.74 28.72
N PRO A 22 -12.49 15.42 28.06
CA PRO A 22 -12.71 16.75 27.50
C PRO A 22 -13.84 16.77 26.45
N PRO A 23 -14.71 17.80 26.44
CA PRO A 23 -15.81 17.87 25.47
C PRO A 23 -15.30 18.15 24.05
N TYR A 24 -16.15 17.86 23.07
CA TYR A 24 -15.91 18.05 21.62
C TYR A 24 -14.83 17.15 20.99
N LEU A 25 -14.36 16.13 21.70
CA LEU A 25 -13.54 15.06 21.15
C LEU A 25 -14.42 13.92 20.60
N LEU A 26 -13.90 13.17 19.62
CA LEU A 26 -14.54 11.96 19.10
C LEU A 26 -14.29 10.80 20.07
N THR A 27 -15.25 10.47 20.92
CA THR A 27 -15.09 9.43 21.95
C THR A 27 -15.71 8.08 21.61
N SER A 28 -16.57 8.00 20.59
CA SER A 28 -17.22 6.76 20.16
C SER A 28 -17.52 6.76 18.65
N ILE A 29 -17.45 5.58 18.05
CA ILE A 29 -17.83 5.30 16.66
C ILE A 29 -18.64 3.99 16.68
N ASP A 30 -19.88 4.03 16.21
CA ASP A 30 -20.71 2.85 15.97
C ASP A 30 -20.81 2.66 14.45
N ASN A 31 -20.50 1.47 13.94
CA ASN A 31 -20.56 1.17 12.52
C ASN A 31 -21.95 0.71 12.04
N GLY A 32 -22.92 0.55 12.95
CA GLY A 32 -24.27 0.04 12.67
C GLY A 32 -24.37 -1.46 12.37
N ALA A 33 -23.23 -2.17 12.33
CA ALA A 33 -23.15 -3.62 12.10
C ALA A 33 -22.78 -4.41 13.37
N GLY A 34 -22.70 -3.73 14.52
CA GLY A 34 -22.43 -4.34 15.82
C GLY A 34 -21.02 -4.10 16.39
N LEU A 35 -20.19 -3.26 15.77
CA LEU A 35 -18.90 -2.84 16.34
C LEU A 35 -18.98 -1.42 16.89
N LEU A 36 -18.74 -1.30 18.19
CA LEU A 36 -18.55 -0.04 18.90
C LEU A 36 -17.06 0.17 19.19
N SER A 37 -16.47 1.23 18.64
CA SER A 37 -15.11 1.66 18.93
C SER A 37 -15.13 2.90 19.82
N GLU A 38 -14.66 2.78 21.05
CA GLU A 38 -14.51 3.88 22.01
C GLU A 38 -13.07 4.41 22.05
N ILE A 39 -12.91 5.72 22.22
CA ILE A 39 -11.62 6.43 22.27
C ILE A 39 -11.53 7.22 23.57
N ARG A 40 -10.52 6.90 24.38
CA ARG A 40 -10.20 7.61 25.63
C ARG A 40 -9.06 8.59 25.37
N TYR A 41 -9.13 9.77 25.97
CA TYR A 41 -8.07 10.78 25.93
C TYR A 41 -7.51 11.05 27.33
N ARG A 42 -6.24 11.49 27.40
CA ARG A 42 -5.58 12.05 28.60
C ARG A 42 -4.70 13.23 28.22
N SER A 43 -4.09 13.91 29.19
CA SER A 43 -3.08 14.93 28.87
C SER A 43 -1.71 14.29 28.76
N ALA A 44 -0.91 14.72 27.79
CA ALA A 44 0.50 14.33 27.73
C ALA A 44 1.33 14.89 28.90
N VAL A 45 0.75 15.77 29.74
CA VAL A 45 1.32 16.16 31.04
C VAL A 45 1.28 15.00 32.05
N ASP A 46 0.32 14.08 31.89
CA ASP A 46 0.19 12.90 32.75
C ASP A 46 1.34 11.92 32.43
N ASP A 47 1.58 11.59 31.16
CA ASP A 47 2.75 10.81 30.72
C ASP A 47 4.08 11.46 31.12
N TYR A 48 4.21 12.80 31.01
CA TYR A 48 5.41 13.50 31.49
C TYR A 48 5.64 13.34 33.01
N ALA A 49 4.58 13.33 33.80
CA ALA A 49 4.67 13.11 35.24
C ALA A 49 5.07 11.66 35.56
N GLU A 50 4.48 10.68 34.86
CA GLU A 50 4.84 9.25 34.94
C GLU A 50 6.34 9.04 34.61
N ASP A 51 6.80 9.57 33.47
CA ASP A 51 8.20 9.47 33.04
C ASP A 51 9.16 10.17 34.01
N ARG A 52 8.83 11.39 34.47
CA ARG A 52 9.64 12.14 35.45
C ARG A 52 9.79 11.36 36.76
N ASP A 53 8.71 10.76 37.24
CA ASP A 53 8.71 10.03 38.52
C ASP A 53 9.41 8.66 38.39
N ALA A 54 9.51 8.11 37.17
CA ALA A 54 10.40 7.00 36.81
C ALA A 54 11.87 7.42 36.58
N GLY A 55 12.18 8.72 36.52
CA GLY A 55 13.52 9.26 36.28
C GLY A 55 13.84 9.57 34.81
N GLU A 56 12.92 9.35 33.88
CA GLU A 56 13.05 9.63 32.43
C GLU A 56 12.63 11.06 32.09
N THR A 57 13.30 12.07 32.65
CA THR A 57 12.94 13.48 32.43
C THR A 57 13.07 13.92 30.97
N TRP A 58 11.99 14.45 30.38
CA TRP A 58 11.99 14.91 28.99
C TRP A 58 12.95 16.09 28.74
N THR A 59 13.71 16.00 27.65
CA THR A 59 14.69 17.00 27.18
C THR A 59 14.00 18.29 26.72
N THR A 60 12.82 18.17 26.13
CA THR A 60 11.99 19.29 25.65
C THR A 60 10.58 19.19 26.22
N ASN A 61 9.95 20.34 26.43
CA ASN A 61 8.58 20.44 26.92
C ASN A 61 7.75 21.34 25.99
N PHE A 62 6.48 21.01 25.78
CA PHE A 62 5.54 21.88 25.07
C PHE A 62 4.99 22.98 26.01
N PRO A 63 4.70 24.20 25.51
CA PRO A 63 4.21 25.31 26.33
C PRO A 63 2.68 25.31 26.54
N PHE A 64 1.97 24.24 26.20
CA PHE A 64 0.50 24.12 26.26
C PHE A 64 0.10 22.67 26.62
N PRO A 65 -0.99 22.44 27.39
CA PRO A 65 -1.45 21.09 27.69
C PRO A 65 -1.95 20.40 26.41
N LEU A 66 -1.18 19.45 25.89
CA LEU A 66 -1.57 18.62 24.77
C LEU A 66 -2.50 17.50 25.25
N LEU A 67 -3.60 17.28 24.53
CA LEU A 67 -4.48 16.12 24.69
C LEU A 67 -4.09 15.06 23.66
N ILE A 68 -4.03 13.82 24.10
CA ILE A 68 -3.57 12.64 23.36
C ILE A 68 -4.56 11.49 23.53
N VAL A 69 -4.59 10.57 22.56
CA VAL A 69 -5.38 9.34 22.66
C VAL A 69 -4.70 8.43 23.69
N ALA A 70 -5.33 8.23 24.84
CA ALA A 70 -4.84 7.36 25.90
C ALA A 70 -5.00 5.87 25.55
N GLY A 71 -6.02 5.55 24.76
CA GLY A 71 -6.33 4.19 24.36
C GLY A 71 -7.65 4.07 23.61
N THR A 72 -7.89 2.92 23.03
CA THR A 72 -9.15 2.53 22.39
C THR A 72 -9.70 1.24 22.97
N THR A 73 -11.02 1.09 22.90
CA THR A 73 -11.72 -0.15 23.24
C THR A 73 -12.71 -0.46 22.12
N GLU A 74 -12.54 -1.59 21.46
CA GLU A 74 -13.44 -2.09 20.43
C GLU A 74 -14.29 -3.23 21.00
N THR A 75 -15.61 -3.07 21.00
CA THR A 75 -16.56 -4.08 21.46
C THR A 75 -17.40 -4.54 20.29
N ASP A 76 -17.28 -5.82 19.95
CA ASP A 76 -18.10 -6.50 18.95
C ASP A 76 -19.28 -7.19 19.65
N ALA A 77 -20.48 -6.63 19.47
CA ALA A 77 -21.72 -7.11 20.07
C ALA A 77 -22.17 -8.48 19.55
N VAL A 78 -21.65 -8.95 18.40
CA VAL A 78 -22.00 -10.25 17.82
C VAL A 78 -21.18 -11.37 18.45
N SER A 79 -19.84 -11.25 18.46
CA SER A 79 -18.98 -12.27 19.05
C SER A 79 -18.78 -12.13 20.56
N GLY A 80 -19.15 -10.97 21.14
CA GLY A 80 -18.86 -10.61 22.52
C GLY A 80 -17.39 -10.25 22.77
N ARG A 81 -16.57 -10.15 21.71
CA ARG A 81 -15.15 -9.81 21.81
C ARG A 81 -14.97 -8.35 22.21
N VAL A 82 -14.10 -8.13 23.19
CA VAL A 82 -13.56 -6.81 23.52
C VAL A 82 -12.06 -6.80 23.19
N ALA A 83 -11.59 -5.79 22.46
CA ALA A 83 -10.18 -5.55 22.20
C ALA A 83 -9.78 -4.17 22.76
N VAL A 84 -8.85 -4.15 23.71
CA VAL A 84 -8.38 -2.91 24.34
C VAL A 84 -6.94 -2.64 23.89
N THR A 85 -6.67 -1.40 23.49
CA THR A 85 -5.32 -0.90 23.19
C THR A 85 -5.06 0.33 24.03
N ASP A 86 -3.96 0.36 24.78
CA ASP A 86 -3.48 1.56 25.49
C ASP A 86 -2.27 2.17 24.77
N TYR A 87 -2.11 3.50 24.89
CA TYR A 87 -0.98 4.24 24.33
C TYR A 87 -0.24 5.05 25.40
N ARG A 88 1.10 4.98 25.38
CA ARG A 88 2.00 5.78 26.21
C ARG A 88 2.92 6.60 25.34
N TYR A 89 3.26 7.81 25.80
CA TYR A 89 3.98 8.79 24.99
C TYR A 89 5.12 9.40 25.79
N HIS A 90 6.34 9.32 25.26
CA HIS A 90 7.56 9.68 25.99
C HIS A 90 8.40 10.68 25.21
N GLU A 91 9.03 11.61 25.93
CA GLU A 91 9.97 12.60 25.39
C GLU A 91 9.37 13.40 24.23
N ALA A 92 8.41 14.28 24.56
CA ALA A 92 7.79 15.18 23.61
C ALA A 92 8.80 16.20 23.05
N HIS A 93 8.78 16.40 21.72
CA HIS A 93 9.66 17.36 21.07
C HIS A 93 8.93 18.61 20.57
N PHE A 94 9.39 19.77 21.02
CA PHE A 94 8.90 21.08 20.61
C PHE A 94 10.09 21.98 20.23
N GLU A 95 10.08 22.50 19.01
CA GLU A 95 11.09 23.45 18.52
C GLU A 95 10.61 24.89 18.77
N PRO A 96 11.20 25.61 19.75
CA PRO A 96 10.70 26.91 20.18
C PRO A 96 10.89 28.03 19.15
N ARG A 97 11.87 27.93 18.24
CA ARG A 97 12.14 28.98 17.23
C ARG A 97 11.08 28.98 16.14
N THR A 98 10.70 27.82 15.62
CA THR A 98 9.62 27.67 14.63
C THR A 98 8.24 27.54 15.28
N ARG A 99 8.20 27.31 16.61
CA ARG A 99 7.00 27.07 17.43
C ARG A 99 6.23 25.82 16.97
N GLN A 100 6.96 24.76 16.62
CA GLN A 100 6.40 23.52 16.08
C GLN A 100 6.52 22.39 17.11
N PHE A 101 5.41 21.71 17.36
CA PHE A 101 5.43 20.39 17.98
C PHE A 101 5.81 19.37 16.90
N GLN A 102 6.85 18.57 17.16
CA GLN A 102 7.42 17.62 16.20
C GLN A 102 7.06 16.16 16.51
N GLY A 103 6.34 15.89 17.61
CA GLY A 103 5.90 14.57 18.02
C GLY A 103 6.53 14.13 19.35
N PHE A 104 6.57 12.81 19.56
CA PHE A 104 7.18 12.17 20.73
C PHE A 104 8.33 11.28 20.25
N ARG A 105 9.46 11.27 20.97
CA ARG A 105 10.62 10.44 20.59
C ARG A 105 10.32 8.95 20.74
N ARG A 106 9.49 8.55 21.70
CA ARG A 106 9.08 7.15 21.88
C ARG A 106 7.57 7.06 22.17
N THR A 107 6.89 6.09 21.58
CA THR A 107 5.49 5.78 21.89
C THR A 107 5.29 4.28 22.02
N GLU A 108 4.59 3.84 23.06
CA GLU A 108 4.19 2.44 23.23
C GLU A 108 2.73 2.25 22.82
N ARG A 109 2.44 1.15 22.13
CA ARG A 109 1.11 0.60 21.89
C ARG A 109 1.02 -0.73 22.63
N VAL A 110 0.16 -0.82 23.63
CA VAL A 110 -0.07 -2.05 24.42
C VAL A 110 -1.42 -2.64 24.03
N GLU A 111 -1.41 -3.72 23.26
CA GLU A 111 -2.61 -4.49 22.94
C GLU A 111 -2.88 -5.48 24.06
N ARG A 112 -3.93 -5.23 24.85
CA ARG A 112 -4.25 -6.04 26.03
C ARG A 112 -4.58 -7.46 25.64
N GLY A 113 -4.00 -8.40 26.38
CA GLY A 113 -4.17 -9.83 26.27
C GLY A 113 -5.43 -10.35 26.95
N ASP A 114 -5.48 -11.65 27.14
CA ASP A 114 -6.50 -12.38 27.90
C ASP A 114 -5.88 -13.65 28.51
N GLU A 115 -6.69 -14.56 29.07
CA GLU A 115 -6.18 -15.84 29.62
C GLU A 115 -5.40 -16.71 28.61
N SER A 116 -5.54 -16.46 27.31
CA SER A 116 -4.89 -17.21 26.24
C SER A 116 -3.66 -16.53 25.63
N ARG A 117 -3.42 -15.25 25.92
CA ARG A 117 -2.23 -14.51 25.47
C ARG A 117 -1.86 -13.36 26.42
N PRO A 118 -0.56 -13.11 26.68
CA PRO A 118 -0.13 -11.92 27.40
C PRO A 118 -0.43 -10.63 26.61
N ASP A 119 -0.24 -9.49 27.27
CA ASP A 119 -0.23 -8.18 26.62
C ASP A 119 0.89 -8.12 25.57
N THR A 120 0.61 -7.52 24.41
CA THR A 120 1.60 -7.32 23.35
C THR A 120 1.96 -5.84 23.28
N ARG A 121 3.21 -5.50 23.56
CA ARG A 121 3.69 -4.12 23.59
C ARG A 121 4.58 -3.86 22.38
N THR A 122 4.15 -2.93 21.54
CA THR A 122 4.94 -2.44 20.40
C THR A 122 5.47 -1.06 20.72
N VAL A 123 6.80 -0.92 20.75
CA VAL A 123 7.49 0.34 21.02
C VAL A 123 7.97 0.94 19.70
N PHE A 124 7.53 2.17 19.41
CA PHE A 124 7.99 2.95 18.26
C PHE A 124 8.93 4.04 18.75
N THR A 125 10.08 4.21 18.09
CA THR A 125 11.07 5.25 18.38
C THR A 125 11.30 6.10 17.14
N PHE A 126 11.20 7.42 17.30
CA PHE A 126 11.28 8.42 16.24
C PHE A 126 12.52 9.30 16.40
N LEU A 127 13.12 9.72 15.29
CA LEU A 127 14.19 10.71 15.28
C LEU A 127 13.67 12.06 15.80
N MET A 128 14.40 12.71 16.70
CA MET A 128 14.06 14.04 17.26
C MET A 128 15.33 14.84 17.55
N GLY A 129 15.31 16.15 17.30
CA GLY A 129 16.44 17.05 17.54
C GLY A 129 17.68 16.73 16.71
N GLN A 130 17.52 16.14 15.52
CA GLN A 130 18.63 15.69 14.67
C GLN A 130 19.55 16.84 14.25
N GLU A 131 19.03 18.07 14.13
CA GLU A 131 19.81 19.29 13.87
C GLU A 131 20.77 19.71 14.99
N ARG A 132 20.70 19.04 16.15
CA ARG A 132 21.52 19.32 17.35
C ARG A 132 22.63 18.28 17.56
N LEU A 133 22.64 17.21 16.77
CA LEU A 133 23.66 16.17 16.86
C LEU A 133 25.00 16.63 16.27
N PRO A 134 26.16 16.20 16.82
CA PRO A 134 27.47 16.56 16.27
C PRO A 134 27.61 16.14 14.80
N GLY A 135 28.06 17.06 13.94
CA GLY A 135 28.21 16.84 12.50
C GLY A 135 26.97 17.21 11.67
N ASN A 136 25.78 17.26 12.29
CA ASN A 136 24.55 17.59 11.58
C ASN A 136 24.39 19.10 11.36
N SER A 137 23.70 19.45 10.28
CA SER A 137 23.37 20.83 9.90
C SER A 137 21.91 21.17 10.27
N PRO A 138 21.49 22.45 10.26
CA PRO A 138 20.09 22.84 10.47
C PRO A 138 19.08 22.15 9.54
N ALA A 139 19.52 21.67 8.37
CA ALA A 139 18.69 20.89 7.44
C ALA A 139 18.23 19.54 8.02
N HIS A 140 18.98 18.96 8.97
CA HIS A 140 18.66 17.67 9.59
C HIS A 140 17.40 17.72 10.45
N ALA A 141 16.87 18.90 10.78
CA ALA A 141 15.56 19.04 11.40
C ALA A 141 14.43 18.41 10.53
N ALA A 142 14.65 18.23 9.22
CA ALA A 142 13.74 17.53 8.32
C ALA A 142 13.64 16.01 8.58
N LEU A 143 14.59 15.43 9.34
CA LEU A 143 14.54 14.04 9.78
C LEU A 143 13.70 13.87 11.06
N ASN A 144 13.34 14.94 11.76
CA ASN A 144 12.58 14.85 13.01
C ASN A 144 11.15 14.34 12.73
N GLY A 145 10.69 13.37 13.52
CA GLY A 145 9.43 12.65 13.33
C GLY A 145 9.53 11.39 12.47
N MET A 146 10.68 11.10 11.85
CA MET A 146 10.88 9.85 11.08
C MET A 146 11.00 8.64 12.02
N LEU A 147 10.35 7.52 11.67
CA LEU A 147 10.33 6.30 12.48
C LEU A 147 11.67 5.55 12.37
N ALA A 148 12.54 5.70 13.38
CA ALA A 148 13.86 5.10 13.41
C ALA A 148 13.83 3.61 13.79
N ARG A 149 12.91 3.21 14.68
CA ARG A 149 12.88 1.84 15.22
C ARG A 149 11.49 1.43 15.69
N THR A 150 11.14 0.16 15.48
CA THR A 150 9.97 -0.52 16.03
C THR A 150 10.41 -1.81 16.71
N GLU A 151 9.89 -2.09 17.90
CA GLU A 151 10.17 -3.30 18.66
C GLU A 151 8.86 -3.94 19.14
N VAL A 152 8.78 -5.27 19.11
CA VAL A 152 7.60 -6.01 19.58
C VAL A 152 7.98 -6.90 20.76
N PHE A 153 7.33 -6.69 21.90
CA PHE A 153 7.52 -7.42 23.16
C PHE A 153 6.24 -8.18 23.55
N GLY A 154 6.39 -9.22 24.38
CA GLY A 154 5.29 -9.86 25.08
C GLY A 154 5.46 -9.64 26.57
N ASP A 155 4.55 -8.87 27.18
CA ASP A 155 4.62 -8.52 28.59
C ASP A 155 4.00 -9.67 29.44
N ASP A 156 4.70 -10.82 29.47
CA ASP A 156 4.26 -12.06 30.16
C ASP A 156 4.87 -12.28 31.55
N GLY A 157 5.77 -11.39 31.97
CA GLY A 157 6.46 -11.45 33.26
C GLY A 157 7.58 -12.50 33.35
N SER A 158 8.00 -13.11 32.23
CA SER A 158 9.19 -13.96 32.22
C SER A 158 10.48 -13.12 32.33
N ALA A 159 11.61 -13.76 32.62
CA ALA A 159 12.93 -13.10 32.65
C ALA A 159 13.34 -12.49 31.28
N GLU A 160 12.68 -12.93 30.22
CA GLU A 160 12.88 -12.53 28.83
C GLU A 160 11.85 -11.48 28.36
N ALA A 161 10.98 -10.95 29.23
CA ALA A 161 9.91 -10.01 28.84
C ALA A 161 10.46 -8.70 28.21
N ASP A 162 11.59 -8.20 28.70
CA ASP A 162 12.28 -7.04 28.14
C ASP A 162 13.13 -7.36 26.89
N ARG A 163 13.02 -8.58 26.35
CA ARG A 163 13.63 -8.96 25.07
C ARG A 163 12.58 -8.83 23.96
N PRO A 164 12.88 -8.20 22.81
CA PRO A 164 11.93 -8.15 21.72
C PRO A 164 11.87 -9.49 20.96
N TYR A 165 10.68 -9.86 20.50
CA TYR A 165 10.48 -10.88 19.47
C TYR A 165 11.08 -10.46 18.14
N ARG A 166 10.84 -9.19 17.77
CA ARG A 166 11.23 -8.60 16.48
C ARG A 166 11.65 -7.15 16.67
N VAL A 167 12.70 -6.76 15.96
CA VAL A 167 13.19 -5.39 15.85
C VAL A 167 13.19 -4.99 14.38
N GLU A 168 12.60 -3.85 14.05
CA GLU A 168 12.63 -3.25 12.72
C GLU A 168 13.23 -1.85 12.86
N ALA A 169 14.21 -1.49 12.03
CA ALA A 169 14.97 -0.25 12.13
C ALA A 169 15.15 0.41 10.76
N ALA A 170 15.21 1.73 10.75
CA ALA A 170 15.50 2.53 9.55
C ALA A 170 16.50 3.64 9.89
N GLU A 171 17.54 3.74 9.08
CA GLU A 171 18.52 4.82 9.12
C GLU A 171 18.24 5.74 7.92
N TYR A 172 18.10 7.04 8.19
CA TYR A 172 17.73 8.05 7.21
C TYR A 172 18.90 8.98 6.93
N ASP A 173 18.96 9.50 5.72
CA ASP A 173 19.92 10.50 5.28
C ASP A 173 19.18 11.61 4.51
N LEU A 174 19.87 12.69 4.16
CA LEU A 174 19.28 13.76 3.35
C LEU A 174 20.27 14.42 2.39
N ASP A 175 19.77 14.77 1.21
CA ASP A 175 20.44 15.66 0.27
C ASP A 175 19.84 17.06 0.33
N VAL A 176 20.70 18.09 0.31
CA VAL A 176 20.29 19.49 0.11
C VAL A 176 20.29 19.75 -1.39
N LEU A 177 19.11 19.90 -1.99
CA LEU A 177 18.94 20.03 -3.43
C LEU A 177 19.29 21.44 -3.92
N ASP A 178 18.65 22.45 -3.33
CA ASP A 178 18.87 23.87 -3.64
C ASP A 178 18.58 24.75 -2.42
N GLU A 179 18.92 26.03 -2.53
CA GLU A 179 18.48 27.08 -1.62
C GLU A 179 17.57 28.04 -2.38
N THR A 180 16.33 28.20 -1.92
CA THR A 180 15.35 29.10 -2.53
C THR A 180 15.73 30.55 -2.30
N ALA A 181 15.20 31.46 -3.12
CA ALA A 181 15.54 32.89 -3.09
C ALA A 181 15.26 33.62 -1.76
N ASP A 182 14.55 32.98 -0.82
CA ASP A 182 14.31 33.48 0.55
C ASP A 182 15.21 32.81 1.62
N GLY A 183 16.23 32.05 1.20
CA GLY A 183 17.21 31.39 2.08
C GLY A 183 16.75 30.05 2.68
N ARG A 184 15.59 29.52 2.29
CA ARG A 184 15.15 28.19 2.72
C ARG A 184 15.78 27.11 1.83
N ARG A 185 16.31 26.06 2.45
CA ARG A 185 16.84 24.91 1.71
C ARG A 185 15.74 23.93 1.36
N ARG A 186 15.71 23.45 0.11
CA ARG A 186 14.94 22.26 -0.26
C ARG A 186 15.80 21.04 0.02
N VAL A 187 15.20 20.05 0.68
CA VAL A 187 15.87 18.82 1.08
C VAL A 187 15.10 17.62 0.55
N PHE A 188 15.83 16.60 0.12
CA PHE A 188 15.31 15.27 -0.16
C PHE A 188 15.70 14.37 1.02
N VAL A 189 14.71 13.81 1.71
CA VAL A 189 14.90 12.88 2.83
C VAL A 189 14.62 11.47 2.35
N PHE A 190 15.52 10.54 2.62
CA PHE A 190 15.42 9.16 2.15
C PHE A 190 15.89 8.13 3.18
N ALA A 191 15.40 6.91 3.07
CA ALA A 191 15.83 5.79 3.90
C ALA A 191 17.08 5.17 3.29
N ARG A 192 18.22 5.31 3.97
CA ARG A 192 19.52 4.79 3.49
C ARG A 192 19.70 3.32 3.84
N VAL A 193 19.28 2.92 5.05
CA VAL A 193 19.31 1.53 5.52
C VAL A 193 17.96 1.16 6.11
N HIS A 194 17.49 -0.05 5.84
CA HIS A 194 16.35 -0.65 6.53
C HIS A 194 16.72 -2.07 6.97
N ARG A 195 16.49 -2.40 8.24
CA ARG A 195 16.90 -3.66 8.87
C ARG A 195 15.73 -4.28 9.62
N VAL A 196 15.54 -5.58 9.44
CA VAL A 196 14.57 -6.41 10.15
C VAL A 196 15.32 -7.53 10.86
N GLU A 197 15.09 -7.71 12.14
CA GLU A 197 15.66 -8.77 12.96
C GLU A 197 14.55 -9.50 13.72
N ASP A 198 14.30 -10.75 13.35
CA ASP A 198 13.50 -11.67 14.16
C ASP A 198 14.45 -12.36 15.16
N ARG A 199 14.21 -12.19 16.47
CA ARG A 199 15.06 -12.66 17.58
C ARG A 199 14.37 -13.70 18.48
N GLU A 200 13.04 -13.74 18.46
CA GLU A 200 12.23 -14.69 19.24
C GLU A 200 12.58 -14.72 20.74
N ARG A 201 12.98 -13.57 21.31
CA ARG A 201 13.45 -13.42 22.70
C ARG A 201 14.71 -14.24 23.05
N THR A 202 15.48 -14.66 22.04
CA THR A 202 16.75 -15.40 22.18
C THR A 202 17.98 -14.54 21.87
N ASP A 203 19.18 -15.11 22.05
CA ASP A 203 20.45 -14.51 21.62
C ASP A 203 20.72 -14.75 20.12
N ASP A 204 19.97 -15.66 19.50
CA ASP A 204 20.03 -15.89 18.06
C ASP A 204 19.17 -14.87 17.31
N VAL A 205 19.62 -14.50 16.10
CA VAL A 205 18.93 -13.56 15.24
C VAL A 205 18.81 -14.11 13.83
N ARG A 206 17.67 -13.86 13.19
CA ARG A 206 17.51 -13.90 11.75
C ARG A 206 17.34 -12.47 11.26
N GLY A 207 18.32 -11.97 10.52
CA GLY A 207 18.38 -10.60 10.03
C GLY A 207 18.25 -10.47 8.52
N GLU A 208 17.53 -9.44 8.08
CA GLU A 208 17.45 -8.99 6.69
C GLU A 208 17.73 -7.48 6.67
N GLU A 209 18.72 -7.05 5.89
CA GLU A 209 19.18 -5.67 5.76
C GLU A 209 19.13 -5.22 4.30
N LYS A 210 18.61 -4.03 4.06
CA LYS A 210 18.56 -3.38 2.75
C LYS A 210 19.24 -2.03 2.82
N THR A 211 20.09 -1.73 1.84
CA THR A 211 20.69 -0.41 1.64
C THR A 211 20.29 0.15 0.28
N TYR A 212 20.02 1.44 0.24
CA TYR A 212 19.45 2.13 -0.92
C TYR A 212 20.36 3.26 -1.41
N ASP A 213 20.65 3.27 -2.71
CA ASP A 213 21.25 4.42 -3.39
C ASP A 213 20.20 5.05 -4.33
N TYR A 214 20.13 6.38 -4.33
CA TYR A 214 19.12 7.17 -5.04
C TYR A 214 19.76 8.02 -6.14
N ASP A 215 19.00 8.33 -7.21
CA ASP A 215 19.38 9.40 -8.12
C ASP A 215 19.17 10.77 -7.42
N THR A 216 20.07 11.72 -7.65
CA THR A 216 20.04 13.04 -6.99
C THR A 216 19.19 14.09 -7.71
N ALA A 217 18.65 13.76 -8.89
CA ALA A 217 17.88 14.71 -9.71
C ALA A 217 16.37 14.66 -9.39
N ILE A 218 15.87 13.47 -9.06
CA ILE A 218 14.47 13.11 -8.93
C ILE A 218 14.22 12.36 -7.60
N GLY A 219 15.18 11.53 -7.16
CA GLY A 219 15.08 10.75 -5.94
C GLY A 219 14.54 9.33 -6.13
N ASN A 220 14.67 8.71 -7.31
CA ASN A 220 14.34 7.30 -7.48
C ASN A 220 15.46 6.39 -6.95
N VAL A 221 15.11 5.18 -6.50
CA VAL A 221 16.10 4.15 -6.11
C VAL A 221 16.76 3.56 -7.35
N VAL A 222 18.03 3.91 -7.59
CA VAL A 222 18.84 3.31 -8.66
C VAL A 222 19.50 2.00 -8.23
N ARG A 223 19.60 1.75 -6.91
CA ARG A 223 20.24 0.55 -6.38
C ARG A 223 19.65 0.12 -5.04
N GLU A 224 19.28 -1.16 -4.92
CA GLU A 224 18.96 -1.82 -3.65
C GLU A 224 19.93 -3.00 -3.45
N ALA A 225 20.79 -2.93 -2.43
CA ALA A 225 21.54 -4.09 -1.98
C ALA A 225 20.82 -4.74 -0.78
N HIS A 226 20.57 -6.05 -0.86
CA HIS A 226 19.90 -6.83 0.16
C HIS A 226 20.84 -7.89 0.72
N ARG A 227 20.89 -8.00 2.06
CA ARG A 227 21.76 -8.88 2.83
C ARG A 227 20.95 -9.64 3.88
N GLY A 228 20.86 -10.96 3.74
CA GLY A 228 20.37 -11.85 4.80
C GLY A 228 21.52 -12.36 5.66
N TYR A 229 21.36 -12.34 6.98
CA TYR A 229 22.35 -12.78 7.96
C TYR A 229 21.65 -13.46 9.16
N GLY A 230 22.43 -14.09 10.04
CA GLY A 230 21.89 -14.61 11.29
C GLY A 230 22.88 -15.42 12.12
N THR A 231 22.42 -15.91 13.26
CA THR A 231 23.16 -16.75 14.19
C THR A 231 22.36 -17.99 14.59
N ILE A 232 23.05 -19.08 14.93
CA ILE A 232 22.49 -20.29 15.53
C ILE A 232 23.42 -20.72 16.66
N ALA A 233 22.89 -20.82 17.88
CA ALA A 233 23.65 -21.00 19.12
C ALA A 233 24.83 -19.99 19.24
N GLY A 234 24.61 -18.74 18.83
CA GLY A 234 25.62 -17.67 18.79
C GLY A 234 26.64 -17.79 17.65
N ALA A 235 26.62 -18.86 16.85
CA ALA A 235 27.51 -19.03 15.69
C ALA A 235 26.91 -18.36 14.44
N ALA A 236 27.63 -17.40 13.87
CA ALA A 236 27.22 -16.69 12.66
C ALA A 236 27.06 -17.64 11.46
N GLN A 237 25.94 -17.49 10.76
CA GLN A 237 25.63 -18.25 9.55
C GLN A 237 26.16 -17.54 8.30
N PRO A 238 26.46 -18.27 7.21
CA PRO A 238 26.86 -17.66 5.95
C PRO A 238 25.84 -16.64 5.45
N GLU A 239 26.28 -15.41 5.21
CA GLU A 239 25.42 -14.36 4.67
C GLU A 239 24.96 -14.68 3.26
N ARG A 240 23.78 -14.18 2.91
CA ARG A 240 23.24 -14.19 1.54
C ARG A 240 23.09 -12.79 1.04
N ARG A 241 23.56 -12.50 -0.18
CA ARG A 241 23.53 -11.15 -0.75
C ARG A 241 22.88 -11.15 -2.12
N ARG A 242 22.16 -10.07 -2.41
CA ARG A 242 21.56 -9.82 -3.72
C ARG A 242 21.57 -8.32 -4.00
N LEU A 243 21.97 -7.96 -5.20
CA LEU A 243 22.02 -6.59 -5.66
C LEU A 243 20.94 -6.39 -6.72
N THR A 244 20.17 -5.31 -6.62
CA THR A 244 19.19 -4.88 -7.62
C THR A 244 19.61 -3.51 -8.15
N GLU A 245 19.81 -3.40 -9.45
CA GLU A 245 20.20 -2.17 -10.14
C GLU A 245 19.05 -1.76 -11.07
N THR A 246 18.65 -0.49 -11.00
CA THR A 246 17.42 0.00 -11.64
C THR A 246 17.74 1.23 -12.47
N THR A 247 17.29 1.22 -13.73
CA THR A 247 17.33 2.38 -14.64
C THR A 247 15.90 2.78 -14.98
N TYR A 248 15.64 4.08 -14.99
CA TYR A 248 14.34 4.67 -15.31
C TYR A 248 14.34 5.21 -16.75
N ALA A 249 13.18 5.18 -17.39
CA ALA A 249 12.94 5.81 -18.68
C ALA A 249 12.76 7.31 -18.46
N ILE A 250 13.29 8.10 -19.38
CA ILE A 250 13.33 9.56 -19.29
C ILE A 250 12.56 10.13 -20.48
N HIS A 251 11.66 11.07 -20.20
CA HIS A 251 10.97 11.82 -21.23
C HIS A 251 11.93 12.86 -21.85
N PRO A 252 12.00 13.02 -23.19
CA PRO A 252 12.94 13.95 -23.83
C PRO A 252 12.63 15.44 -23.56
N ASP A 253 11.37 15.78 -23.32
CA ASP A 253 10.95 17.09 -22.79
C ASP A 253 10.99 17.06 -21.24
N PRO A 254 11.82 17.88 -20.57
CA PRO A 254 11.93 17.92 -19.12
C PRO A 254 10.70 18.51 -18.41
N ASP A 255 9.83 19.25 -19.10
CA ASP A 255 8.59 19.77 -18.52
C ASP A 255 7.49 18.68 -18.43
N HIS A 256 7.65 17.55 -19.11
CA HIS A 256 6.74 16.41 -19.00
C HIS A 256 7.14 15.56 -17.77
N TRP A 257 6.42 15.76 -16.66
CA TRP A 257 6.74 15.15 -15.37
C TRP A 257 6.38 13.65 -15.27
N LEU A 258 7.13 12.81 -15.98
CA LEU A 258 7.00 11.36 -16.01
C LEU A 258 8.31 10.68 -15.60
N ILE A 259 8.45 10.45 -14.30
CA ILE A 259 9.76 10.29 -13.64
C ILE A 259 10.02 8.91 -13.00
N ASP A 260 9.00 8.04 -12.93
CA ASP A 260 8.95 6.79 -12.15
C ASP A 260 8.96 5.51 -13.03
N LYS A 261 9.09 5.67 -14.35
CA LYS A 261 8.89 4.58 -15.32
C LYS A 261 10.13 3.70 -15.42
N LEU A 262 10.12 2.55 -14.75
CA LEU A 262 11.22 1.57 -14.76
C LEU A 262 11.55 1.10 -16.19
N ALA A 263 12.74 1.43 -16.73
CA ALA A 263 13.21 0.96 -18.04
C ALA A 263 13.96 -0.39 -17.96
N ARG A 264 14.82 -0.56 -16.96
CA ARG A 264 15.65 -1.76 -16.77
C ARG A 264 15.76 -2.10 -15.29
N VAL A 265 15.65 -3.37 -14.95
CA VAL A 265 15.93 -3.90 -13.61
C VAL A 265 16.85 -5.10 -13.76
N VAL A 266 18.04 -5.03 -13.19
CA VAL A 266 19.04 -6.11 -13.17
C VAL A 266 19.17 -6.62 -11.75
N VAL A 267 19.13 -7.93 -11.55
CA VAL A 267 19.29 -8.57 -10.25
C VAL A 267 20.49 -9.50 -10.30
N ARG A 268 21.43 -9.30 -9.37
CA ARG A 268 22.71 -10.03 -9.26
C ARG A 268 22.82 -10.76 -7.93
N ASP A 269 23.53 -11.89 -7.93
CA ASP A 269 23.85 -12.64 -6.72
C ASP A 269 25.14 -12.17 -6.02
N GLU A 270 25.58 -12.93 -5.01
CA GLU A 270 26.82 -12.73 -4.24
C GLU A 270 28.09 -12.65 -5.10
N SER A 271 28.12 -13.30 -6.27
CA SER A 271 29.26 -13.32 -7.19
C SER A 271 29.25 -12.17 -8.20
N GLY A 272 28.15 -11.40 -8.27
CA GLY A 272 27.90 -10.38 -9.28
C GLY A 272 27.21 -10.91 -10.55
N ALA A 273 27.02 -12.22 -10.67
CA ALA A 273 26.34 -12.84 -11.81
C ALA A 273 24.86 -12.43 -11.86
N ILE A 274 24.36 -12.16 -13.07
CA ILE A 274 22.95 -11.81 -13.30
C ILE A 274 22.08 -13.06 -13.09
N ILE A 275 21.12 -12.96 -12.16
CA ILE A 275 20.13 -14.00 -11.86
C ILE A 275 18.72 -13.65 -12.35
N ALA A 276 18.47 -12.36 -12.65
CA ALA A 276 17.29 -11.92 -13.38
C ALA A 276 17.57 -10.58 -14.06
N GLU A 277 16.95 -10.35 -15.22
CA GLU A 277 16.90 -9.05 -15.85
C GLU A 277 15.50 -8.82 -16.42
N THR A 278 14.98 -7.60 -16.28
CA THR A 278 13.72 -7.14 -16.90
C THR A 278 13.96 -5.84 -17.63
N ARG A 279 13.45 -5.73 -18.87
CA ARG A 279 13.46 -4.53 -19.71
C ARG A 279 12.02 -4.13 -20.02
N ARG A 280 11.74 -2.83 -20.01
CA ARG A 280 10.43 -2.27 -20.35
C ARG A 280 10.61 -1.18 -21.39
N PHE A 281 9.77 -1.24 -22.40
CA PHE A 281 9.74 -0.33 -23.53
C PHE A 281 8.34 0.28 -23.57
N TYR A 282 8.29 1.61 -23.55
CA TYR A 282 7.07 2.38 -23.44
C TYR A 282 6.68 3.00 -24.77
N ASP A 283 5.38 3.23 -24.98
CA ASP A 283 4.81 4.01 -26.09
C ASP A 283 5.25 3.52 -27.49
N GLY A 284 5.42 4.41 -28.47
CA GLY A 284 5.93 4.04 -29.78
C GLY A 284 5.04 3.06 -30.56
N ALA A 285 5.67 2.15 -31.32
CA ALA A 285 4.94 1.19 -32.13
C ALA A 285 4.30 0.06 -31.29
N ASP A 286 3.06 -0.30 -31.64
CA ASP A 286 2.30 -1.38 -31.00
C ASP A 286 3.16 -2.65 -30.83
N PHE A 287 3.05 -3.29 -29.66
CA PHE A 287 3.77 -4.50 -29.25
C PHE A 287 5.30 -4.37 -29.16
N THR A 288 5.87 -3.19 -29.45
CA THR A 288 7.32 -3.00 -29.65
C THR A 288 7.92 -2.00 -28.66
N GLY A 289 7.30 -0.82 -28.51
CA GLY A 289 7.85 0.27 -27.70
C GLY A 289 8.71 1.26 -28.49
N LEU A 290 9.00 2.40 -27.85
CA LEU A 290 10.15 3.26 -28.11
C LEU A 290 11.48 2.53 -27.78
N PRO A 291 12.65 3.10 -28.14
CA PRO A 291 13.95 2.62 -27.69
C PRO A 291 14.07 2.46 -26.16
N ALA A 292 15.01 1.62 -25.72
CA ALA A 292 15.22 1.37 -24.29
C ALA A 292 15.62 2.65 -23.54
N GLY A 293 14.88 2.99 -22.48
CA GLY A 293 15.12 4.20 -21.69
C GLY A 293 14.36 5.45 -22.15
N GLU A 294 13.62 5.38 -23.26
CA GLU A 294 12.73 6.46 -23.70
C GLU A 294 11.28 6.22 -23.24
N VAL A 295 10.54 7.30 -23.04
CA VAL A 295 9.11 7.30 -22.72
C VAL A 295 8.43 8.56 -23.25
N ASP A 296 7.16 8.44 -23.66
CA ASP A 296 6.26 9.55 -24.00
C ASP A 296 5.11 9.61 -22.97
N ARG A 297 4.04 8.84 -23.19
CA ARG A 297 2.85 8.80 -22.32
C ARG A 297 2.96 7.79 -21.17
N GLY A 298 3.99 6.94 -21.16
CA GLY A 298 4.20 5.93 -20.12
C GLY A 298 3.39 4.65 -20.30
N LEU A 299 2.90 4.37 -21.51
CA LEU A 299 2.12 3.17 -21.82
C LEU A 299 3.07 1.99 -22.06
N LEU A 300 2.97 0.88 -21.31
CA LEU A 300 3.89 -0.26 -21.43
C LEU A 300 3.62 -1.09 -22.70
N SER A 301 4.28 -0.76 -23.80
CA SER A 301 4.14 -1.47 -25.09
C SER A 301 4.81 -2.84 -25.11
N ARG A 302 5.93 -3.03 -24.39
CA ARG A 302 6.61 -4.33 -24.30
C ARG A 302 7.40 -4.48 -22.99
N GLU A 303 7.35 -5.67 -22.40
CA GLU A 303 8.27 -6.13 -21.37
C GLU A 303 9.06 -7.33 -21.89
N MET A 304 10.37 -7.36 -21.64
CA MET A 304 11.25 -8.52 -21.85
C MET A 304 11.82 -8.97 -20.51
N GLN A 305 11.97 -10.27 -20.33
CA GLN A 305 12.64 -10.88 -19.18
C GLN A 305 13.74 -11.83 -19.66
N LEU A 306 14.90 -11.80 -18.99
CA LEU A 306 15.98 -12.76 -19.25
C LEU A 306 15.48 -14.16 -18.91
N ALA A 307 15.58 -15.08 -19.87
CA ALA A 307 15.29 -16.49 -19.63
C ALA A 307 16.55 -17.24 -19.18
N LEU A 308 17.62 -17.17 -19.98
CA LEU A 308 18.89 -17.86 -19.75
C LEU A 308 20.05 -17.13 -20.45
N PRO A 309 21.30 -17.23 -19.95
CA PRO A 309 22.50 -16.99 -20.75
C PRO A 309 22.53 -17.93 -21.97
N GLU A 310 23.06 -17.47 -23.12
CA GLU A 310 23.01 -18.25 -24.37
C GLU A 310 23.79 -19.57 -24.26
N ALA A 311 24.91 -19.57 -23.55
CA ALA A 311 25.69 -20.77 -23.27
C ALA A 311 24.89 -21.83 -22.49
N ALA A 312 24.08 -21.39 -21.51
CA ALA A 312 23.20 -22.29 -20.74
C ALA A 312 22.00 -22.76 -21.57
N PHE A 313 21.43 -21.90 -22.41
CA PHE A 313 20.39 -22.30 -23.35
C PHE A 313 20.92 -23.37 -24.32
N THR A 314 22.07 -23.11 -24.95
CA THR A 314 22.71 -24.02 -25.91
C THR A 314 23.07 -25.36 -25.27
N ALA A 315 23.58 -25.37 -24.03
CA ALA A 315 23.94 -26.60 -23.32
C ALA A 315 22.73 -27.50 -22.97
N HIS A 316 21.53 -26.92 -22.80
CA HIS A 316 20.32 -27.65 -22.39
C HIS A 316 19.30 -27.87 -23.51
N TYR A 317 19.31 -27.02 -24.55
CA TYR A 317 18.32 -26.96 -25.63
C TYR A 317 18.99 -26.95 -27.03
N ALA A 318 20.17 -27.56 -27.15
CA ALA A 318 20.91 -27.70 -28.41
C ALA A 318 20.01 -28.20 -29.56
N GLY A 319 20.07 -27.52 -30.71
CA GLY A 319 19.32 -27.88 -31.91
C GLY A 319 17.84 -27.45 -31.91
N MET A 320 17.35 -26.76 -30.87
CA MET A 320 16.03 -26.12 -30.91
C MET A 320 16.09 -24.76 -31.60
N ASP A 321 15.06 -24.44 -32.38
CA ASP A 321 14.85 -23.09 -32.94
C ASP A 321 14.37 -22.14 -31.82
N THR A 322 15.22 -21.19 -31.46
CA THR A 322 14.95 -20.18 -30.41
C THR A 322 13.74 -19.31 -30.76
N ALA A 323 13.62 -18.89 -32.02
CA ALA A 323 12.56 -18.01 -32.49
C ALA A 323 11.21 -18.74 -32.54
N ALA A 324 11.19 -20.00 -32.99
CA ALA A 324 9.98 -20.82 -32.98
C ALA A 324 9.43 -21.09 -31.55
N LEU A 325 10.30 -21.06 -30.54
CA LEU A 325 9.94 -21.17 -29.12
C LEU A 325 9.57 -19.82 -28.46
N GLY A 326 9.62 -18.72 -29.20
CA GLY A 326 9.31 -17.37 -28.69
C GLY A 326 10.44 -16.72 -27.88
N TYR A 327 11.66 -17.28 -27.92
CA TYR A 327 12.84 -16.65 -27.35
C TYR A 327 13.45 -15.62 -28.31
N ILE A 328 14.00 -14.56 -27.75
CA ILE A 328 14.62 -13.44 -28.44
C ILE A 328 16.11 -13.43 -28.05
N PRO A 329 17.03 -13.79 -28.97
CA PRO A 329 18.46 -13.60 -28.76
C PRO A 329 18.79 -12.11 -28.64
N ASP A 330 19.57 -11.75 -27.62
CA ASP A 330 19.99 -10.38 -27.31
C ASP A 330 21.28 -10.45 -26.45
N THR A 331 21.85 -9.32 -26.04
CA THR A 331 22.89 -9.29 -24.99
C THR A 331 22.28 -8.94 -23.64
N ASP A 332 22.87 -9.40 -22.53
CA ASP A 332 22.44 -9.11 -21.15
C ASP A 332 22.92 -7.73 -20.64
N ALA A 333 22.85 -7.48 -19.32
CA ALA A 333 23.34 -6.22 -18.72
C ALA A 333 24.86 -6.09 -18.66
N ASP A 334 25.60 -7.19 -18.79
CA ASP A 334 27.07 -7.22 -18.84
C ASP A 334 27.59 -7.31 -20.29
N GLY A 335 26.69 -7.37 -21.28
CA GLY A 335 27.00 -7.47 -22.70
C GLY A 335 27.22 -8.90 -23.19
N ASN A 336 26.99 -9.93 -22.36
CA ASN A 336 27.12 -11.33 -22.78
C ASN A 336 25.90 -11.76 -23.59
N ALA A 337 26.07 -12.71 -24.51
CA ALA A 337 24.96 -13.23 -25.30
C ALA A 337 23.98 -14.03 -24.43
N ALA A 338 22.69 -13.76 -24.61
CA ALA A 338 21.61 -14.25 -23.76
C ALA A 338 20.30 -14.42 -24.57
N VAL A 339 19.35 -15.15 -23.98
CA VAL A 339 18.00 -15.31 -24.55
C VAL A 339 16.94 -14.74 -23.61
N PHE A 340 16.06 -13.92 -24.17
CA PHE A 340 14.98 -13.24 -23.49
C PHE A 340 13.61 -13.78 -23.93
N VAL A 341 12.58 -13.51 -23.15
CA VAL A 341 11.18 -13.71 -23.52
C VAL A 341 10.45 -12.38 -23.45
N ALA A 342 9.66 -12.04 -24.47
CA ALA A 342 8.73 -10.92 -24.40
C ALA A 342 7.51 -11.31 -23.53
N SER A 343 7.63 -11.12 -22.21
CA SER A 343 6.63 -11.54 -21.21
C SER A 343 5.29 -10.82 -21.36
N ALA A 344 5.30 -9.60 -21.90
CA ALA A 344 4.11 -8.84 -22.25
C ALA A 344 4.37 -8.00 -23.51
N ARG A 345 3.37 -7.93 -24.39
CA ARG A 345 3.36 -7.06 -25.57
C ARG A 345 1.97 -6.45 -25.69
N LYS A 346 1.87 -5.13 -25.82
CA LYS A 346 0.61 -4.39 -25.77
C LYS A 346 0.47 -3.42 -26.94
N ALA A 347 -0.76 -3.28 -27.42
CA ALA A 347 -1.19 -2.24 -28.35
C ALA A 347 -2.25 -1.37 -27.67
N TYR A 348 -2.33 -0.09 -28.03
CA TYR A 348 -3.19 0.88 -27.34
C TYR A 348 -4.17 1.59 -28.28
N ILE A 349 -5.31 2.06 -27.76
CA ILE A 349 -6.16 3.06 -28.42
C ILE A 349 -5.68 4.47 -28.05
N ALA A 350 -6.15 5.51 -28.75
CA ALA A 350 -5.75 6.90 -28.52
C ALA A 350 -5.90 7.34 -27.05
N GLN A 351 -6.94 6.87 -26.36
CA GLN A 351 -7.23 7.12 -24.95
C GLN A 351 -6.23 6.47 -23.97
N GLY A 352 -5.34 5.58 -24.42
CA GLY A 352 -4.38 4.87 -23.58
C GLY A 352 -4.90 3.56 -22.97
N LEU A 353 -6.07 3.07 -23.39
CA LEU A 353 -6.58 1.73 -23.03
C LEU A 353 -5.95 0.66 -23.93
N VAL A 354 -5.75 -0.55 -23.39
CA VAL A 354 -5.12 -1.66 -24.11
C VAL A 354 -6.07 -2.17 -25.19
N ARG A 355 -5.73 -1.97 -26.47
CA ARG A 355 -6.47 -2.47 -27.63
C ARG A 355 -6.25 -3.95 -27.88
N ALA A 356 -5.02 -4.42 -27.65
CA ALA A 356 -4.67 -5.83 -27.79
C ALA A 356 -3.44 -6.18 -26.95
N ASP A 357 -3.38 -7.43 -26.51
CA ASP A 357 -2.24 -8.04 -25.85
C ASP A 357 -1.75 -9.23 -26.68
N ARG A 358 -0.42 -9.42 -26.74
CA ARG A 358 0.20 -10.65 -27.24
C ARG A 358 0.98 -11.33 -26.12
N ASP A 359 0.82 -12.64 -26.01
CA ASP A 359 1.62 -13.49 -25.12
C ASP A 359 3.07 -13.62 -25.62
N ALA A 360 3.87 -14.52 -25.02
CA ALA A 360 5.25 -14.77 -25.42
C ALA A 360 5.39 -15.38 -26.83
N VAL A 361 4.48 -16.28 -27.23
CA VAL A 361 4.55 -17.01 -28.52
C VAL A 361 3.88 -16.25 -29.67
N GLY A 362 3.17 -15.16 -29.37
CA GLY A 362 2.55 -14.27 -30.36
C GLY A 362 1.04 -14.40 -30.47
N THR A 363 0.40 -15.20 -29.61
CA THR A 363 -1.07 -15.30 -29.55
C THR A 363 -1.66 -13.95 -29.17
N GLU A 364 -2.48 -13.38 -30.04
CA GLU A 364 -3.15 -12.10 -29.77
C GLU A 364 -4.51 -12.33 -29.09
N SER A 365 -4.80 -11.46 -28.11
CA SER A 365 -6.14 -11.22 -27.61
C SER A 365 -6.44 -9.74 -27.74
N SER A 366 -7.56 -9.38 -28.36
CA SER A 366 -7.95 -7.97 -28.57
C SER A 366 -9.17 -7.60 -27.73
N PHE A 367 -9.31 -6.30 -27.47
CA PHE A 367 -10.27 -5.74 -26.56
C PHE A 367 -11.00 -4.56 -27.20
N GLN A 368 -12.30 -4.47 -26.98
CA GLN A 368 -13.11 -3.31 -27.34
C GLN A 368 -13.70 -2.69 -26.08
N TYR A 369 -13.90 -1.38 -26.12
CA TYR A 369 -14.45 -0.59 -25.02
C TYR A 369 -15.72 0.12 -25.49
N ASP A 370 -16.54 0.56 -24.53
CA ASP A 370 -17.63 1.47 -24.83
C ASP A 370 -17.13 2.86 -25.26
N ALA A 371 -18.03 3.68 -25.82
CA ALA A 371 -17.68 4.98 -26.40
C ALA A 371 -17.04 5.95 -25.39
N ASP A 372 -17.34 5.78 -24.10
CA ASP A 372 -16.82 6.58 -23.00
C ASP A 372 -15.44 6.08 -22.50
N GLY A 373 -14.98 4.89 -22.94
CA GLY A 373 -13.73 4.28 -22.51
C GLY A 373 -13.74 3.77 -21.06
N LEU A 374 -14.92 3.49 -20.50
CA LEU A 374 -15.11 3.09 -19.10
C LEU A 374 -15.10 1.58 -18.94
N PHE A 375 -15.76 0.87 -19.85
CA PHE A 375 -15.98 -0.58 -19.73
C PHE A 375 -15.53 -1.33 -20.98
N ARG A 376 -14.83 -2.45 -20.77
CA ARG A 376 -14.45 -3.37 -21.86
C ARG A 376 -15.66 -4.19 -22.28
N THR A 377 -16.24 -3.87 -23.44
CA THR A 377 -17.43 -4.51 -23.99
C THR A 377 -17.13 -5.84 -24.70
N THR A 378 -15.94 -6.02 -25.27
CA THR A 378 -15.59 -7.23 -26.03
C THR A 378 -14.18 -7.71 -25.71
N LEU A 379 -14.00 -9.02 -25.67
CA LEU A 379 -12.72 -9.72 -25.67
C LEU A 379 -12.72 -10.73 -26.83
N THR A 380 -11.84 -10.56 -27.80
CA THR A 380 -11.67 -11.48 -28.93
C THR A 380 -10.38 -12.29 -28.73
N THR A 381 -10.49 -13.61 -28.80
CA THR A 381 -9.36 -14.56 -28.63
C THR A 381 -9.38 -15.60 -29.75
N LEU A 382 -8.39 -16.50 -29.80
CA LEU A 382 -8.42 -17.67 -30.70
C LEU A 382 -9.65 -18.57 -30.52
N LEU A 383 -10.31 -18.53 -29.36
CA LEU A 383 -11.54 -19.29 -29.10
C LEU A 383 -12.81 -18.55 -29.57
N GLY A 384 -12.68 -17.34 -30.10
CA GLY A 384 -13.77 -16.45 -30.51
C GLY A 384 -14.02 -15.29 -29.54
N GLU A 385 -15.20 -14.69 -29.65
CA GLU A 385 -15.55 -13.44 -28.96
C GLU A 385 -16.33 -13.67 -27.66
N THR A 386 -15.95 -12.95 -26.61
CA THR A 386 -16.71 -12.83 -25.35
C THR A 386 -17.23 -11.41 -25.22
N VAL A 387 -18.55 -11.25 -25.08
CA VAL A 387 -19.22 -9.94 -24.99
C VAL A 387 -19.70 -9.69 -23.56
N PHE A 388 -19.43 -8.49 -23.05
CA PHE A 388 -19.75 -8.05 -21.69
C PHE A 388 -20.76 -6.90 -21.72
N VAL A 389 -21.80 -6.99 -20.90
CA VAL A 389 -22.76 -5.91 -20.62
C VAL A 389 -22.61 -5.52 -19.15
N TYR A 390 -22.67 -4.21 -18.89
CA TYR A 390 -22.45 -3.63 -17.57
C TYR A 390 -23.68 -2.88 -17.08
N ASP A 391 -23.91 -2.92 -15.77
CA ASP A 391 -24.67 -1.89 -15.07
C ASP A 391 -23.76 -0.66 -14.90
N ARG A 392 -24.15 0.48 -15.49
CA ARG A 392 -23.36 1.72 -15.45
C ARG A 392 -23.46 2.47 -14.11
N ALA A 393 -24.44 2.17 -13.26
CA ALA A 393 -24.58 2.81 -11.95
C ALA A 393 -23.66 2.18 -10.90
N VAL A 394 -23.53 0.85 -10.91
CA VAL A 394 -22.64 0.12 -9.98
C VAL A 394 -21.30 -0.32 -10.59
N GLY A 395 -21.14 -0.21 -11.92
CA GLY A 395 -19.91 -0.54 -12.64
C GLY A 395 -19.61 -2.04 -12.78
N GLN A 396 -20.63 -2.90 -12.65
CA GLN A 396 -20.48 -4.36 -12.59
C GLN A 396 -21.09 -5.07 -13.83
N GLN A 397 -20.61 -6.29 -14.12
CA GLN A 397 -21.03 -7.06 -15.30
C GLN A 397 -22.39 -7.75 -15.10
N THR A 398 -23.43 -7.30 -15.80
CA THR A 398 -24.78 -7.90 -15.74
C THR A 398 -24.96 -9.09 -16.67
N ARG A 399 -24.19 -9.17 -17.77
CA ARG A 399 -24.23 -10.29 -18.72
C ARG A 399 -22.86 -10.53 -19.35
N ILE A 400 -22.48 -11.79 -19.45
CA ILE A 400 -21.31 -12.27 -20.19
C ILE A 400 -21.82 -13.28 -21.20
N THR A 401 -21.57 -13.06 -22.49
CA THR A 401 -21.85 -14.02 -23.57
C THR A 401 -20.53 -14.60 -24.03
N TYR A 402 -20.38 -15.92 -23.97
CA TYR A 402 -19.16 -16.65 -24.33
C TYR A 402 -19.12 -16.98 -25.84
N PRO A 403 -17.96 -17.41 -26.38
CA PRO A 403 -17.82 -17.69 -27.81
C PRO A 403 -18.70 -18.83 -28.34
N ASP A 404 -19.15 -19.74 -27.46
CA ASP A 404 -20.11 -20.81 -27.76
C ASP A 404 -21.58 -20.33 -27.76
N GLY A 405 -21.81 -19.03 -27.55
CA GLY A 405 -23.13 -18.42 -27.43
C GLY A 405 -23.80 -18.62 -26.06
N SER A 406 -23.15 -19.32 -25.13
CA SER A 406 -23.68 -19.50 -23.77
C SER A 406 -23.54 -18.22 -22.93
N GLU A 407 -24.34 -18.10 -21.86
CA GLU A 407 -24.44 -16.85 -21.10
C GLU A 407 -24.32 -17.04 -19.59
N THR A 408 -23.54 -16.17 -18.94
CA THR A 408 -23.68 -15.85 -17.52
C THR A 408 -24.48 -14.56 -17.38
N ARG A 409 -25.42 -14.49 -16.43
CA ARG A 409 -26.11 -13.25 -16.04
C ARG A 409 -26.02 -13.02 -14.53
N VAL A 410 -25.86 -11.76 -14.15
CA VAL A 410 -25.81 -11.33 -12.74
C VAL A 410 -26.74 -10.14 -12.56
N VAL A 411 -27.51 -10.16 -11.47
CA VAL A 411 -28.38 -9.05 -11.06
C VAL A 411 -27.79 -8.45 -9.78
N TYR A 412 -27.79 -7.12 -9.67
CA TYR A 412 -27.25 -6.39 -8.52
C TYR A 412 -28.33 -5.54 -7.84
N ASP A 413 -28.11 -5.20 -6.57
CA ASP A 413 -28.82 -4.11 -5.89
C ASP A 413 -28.14 -2.75 -6.16
N ALA A 414 -28.72 -1.67 -5.62
CA ALA A 414 -28.21 -0.31 -5.81
C ALA A 414 -26.84 -0.07 -5.13
N GLN A 415 -26.39 -0.99 -4.27
CA GLN A 415 -25.09 -0.99 -3.61
C GLN A 415 -24.06 -1.87 -4.34
N GLY A 416 -24.43 -2.50 -5.47
CA GLY A 416 -23.57 -3.35 -6.27
C GLY A 416 -23.41 -4.78 -5.72
N ARG A 417 -24.25 -5.20 -4.78
CA ARG A 417 -24.25 -6.56 -4.22
C ARG A 417 -25.09 -7.49 -5.08
N ILE A 418 -24.66 -8.74 -5.22
CA ILE A 418 -25.32 -9.72 -6.11
C ILE A 418 -26.68 -10.11 -5.52
N LEU A 419 -27.76 -9.92 -6.27
CA LEU A 419 -29.11 -10.42 -5.96
C LEU A 419 -29.41 -11.77 -6.63
N ALA A 420 -28.84 -12.05 -7.80
CA ALA A 420 -28.99 -13.34 -8.47
C ALA A 420 -27.85 -13.64 -9.45
N THR A 421 -27.57 -14.92 -9.64
CA THR A 421 -26.61 -15.42 -10.65
C THR A 421 -27.21 -16.57 -11.44
N VAL A 422 -27.14 -16.47 -12.76
CA VAL A 422 -27.51 -17.50 -13.74
C VAL A 422 -26.24 -17.87 -14.52
N LEU A 423 -25.86 -19.14 -14.51
CA LEU A 423 -24.72 -19.67 -15.26
C LEU A 423 -25.14 -20.20 -16.64
N PRO A 424 -24.19 -20.49 -17.56
CA PRO A 424 -24.45 -21.15 -18.83
C PRO A 424 -25.40 -22.35 -18.72
N GLY A 425 -26.49 -22.31 -19.49
CA GLY A 425 -27.52 -23.36 -19.53
C GLY A 425 -28.57 -23.31 -18.41
N GLU A 426 -28.48 -22.39 -17.44
CA GLU A 426 -29.43 -22.28 -16.35
C GLU A 426 -30.67 -21.41 -16.69
N PRO A 427 -31.84 -21.65 -16.08
CA PRO A 427 -33.08 -20.94 -16.42
C PRO A 427 -33.11 -19.50 -15.87
N VAL A 428 -33.10 -18.52 -16.78
CA VAL A 428 -33.13 -17.07 -16.45
C VAL A 428 -34.36 -16.66 -15.64
N ASN A 429 -35.55 -17.18 -15.95
CA ASN A 429 -36.80 -16.82 -15.26
C ASN A 429 -36.94 -17.48 -13.87
N ALA A 430 -36.02 -18.38 -13.51
CA ALA A 430 -36.03 -19.13 -12.27
C ALA A 430 -34.59 -19.33 -11.77
N PRO A 431 -33.83 -18.23 -11.54
CA PRO A 431 -32.39 -18.26 -11.31
C PRO A 431 -32.03 -19.26 -10.20
N PRO A 432 -31.06 -20.18 -10.42
CA PRO A 432 -30.71 -21.16 -9.41
C PRO A 432 -30.02 -20.60 -8.17
N ARG A 433 -29.46 -19.38 -8.24
CA ARG A 433 -28.80 -18.71 -7.12
C ARG A 433 -29.42 -17.33 -6.96
N VAL A 434 -30.09 -17.12 -5.83
CA VAL A 434 -30.70 -15.84 -5.43
C VAL A 434 -30.17 -15.47 -4.05
N TYR A 435 -29.91 -14.19 -3.83
CA TYR A 435 -29.35 -13.69 -2.59
C TYR A 435 -30.22 -12.54 -2.06
N SER A 436 -30.25 -12.41 -0.74
CA SER A 436 -30.82 -11.26 -0.03
C SER A 436 -29.91 -10.90 1.15
N TYR A 437 -29.96 -9.63 1.54
CA TYR A 437 -29.11 -9.06 2.59
C TYR A 437 -30.01 -8.39 3.64
N ASP A 438 -29.72 -8.65 4.91
CA ASP A 438 -30.28 -7.96 6.06
C ASP A 438 -29.15 -7.21 6.75
N ASP A 439 -29.15 -5.89 6.58
CA ASP A 439 -28.24 -4.95 7.24
C ASP A 439 -28.98 -4.12 8.31
N ALA A 440 -30.25 -4.44 8.61
CA ALA A 440 -31.08 -3.71 9.56
C ALA A 440 -31.09 -4.38 10.95
N ALA A 441 -30.78 -5.68 11.00
CA ALA A 441 -30.55 -6.42 12.23
C ALA A 441 -29.07 -6.73 12.45
N VAL A 442 -28.63 -6.68 13.70
CA VAL A 442 -27.31 -7.17 14.15
C VAL A 442 -27.51 -8.54 14.82
N PRO A 443 -26.76 -9.60 14.44
CA PRO A 443 -25.76 -9.65 13.38
C PRO A 443 -26.35 -9.50 11.98
N ASN A 444 -25.68 -8.71 11.13
CA ASN A 444 -26.02 -8.59 9.72
C ASN A 444 -25.95 -9.97 9.05
N ALA A 445 -26.83 -10.21 8.08
CA ALA A 445 -26.97 -11.52 7.45
C ALA A 445 -27.05 -11.44 5.92
N ARG A 446 -26.51 -12.47 5.26
CA ARG A 446 -26.73 -12.75 3.84
C ARG A 446 -27.41 -14.11 3.71
N THR A 447 -28.60 -14.13 3.12
CA THR A 447 -29.28 -15.38 2.76
C THR A 447 -29.04 -15.70 1.29
N ALA A 448 -28.59 -16.91 0.99
CA ALA A 448 -28.44 -17.46 -0.35
C ALA A 448 -29.42 -18.63 -0.54
N ARG A 449 -30.33 -18.50 -1.51
CA ARG A 449 -31.27 -19.54 -1.92
C ARG A 449 -30.72 -20.26 -3.15
N LEU A 450 -30.45 -21.55 -3.01
CA LEU A 450 -29.75 -22.39 -3.98
C LEU A 450 -30.68 -23.50 -4.49
N ARG A 451 -31.12 -23.41 -5.75
CA ARG A 451 -31.89 -24.47 -6.42
C ARG A 451 -30.95 -25.46 -7.10
N HIS A 452 -31.03 -26.72 -6.72
CA HIS A 452 -30.29 -27.84 -7.30
C HIS A 452 -31.22 -28.93 -7.90
N GLY A 453 -32.54 -28.80 -7.72
CA GLY A 453 -33.54 -29.69 -8.31
C GLY A 453 -34.93 -29.04 -8.47
N PRO A 454 -35.91 -29.77 -9.04
CA PRO A 454 -37.29 -29.30 -9.14
C PRO A 454 -38.04 -29.37 -7.80
N GLY A 455 -39.06 -28.52 -7.65
CA GLY A 455 -39.89 -28.47 -6.44
C GLY A 455 -39.20 -27.85 -5.23
N ALA A 456 -39.87 -27.85 -4.07
CA ALA A 456 -39.33 -27.33 -2.81
C ALA A 456 -38.13 -28.15 -2.32
N ALA A 457 -38.18 -29.49 -2.47
CA ALA A 457 -37.11 -30.40 -2.07
C ALA A 457 -35.79 -30.22 -2.85
N GLY A 458 -35.81 -29.49 -3.97
CA GLY A 458 -34.63 -29.11 -4.73
C GLY A 458 -34.02 -27.76 -4.33
N ILE A 459 -34.36 -27.23 -3.15
CA ILE A 459 -33.94 -25.90 -2.67
C ILE A 459 -33.22 -26.04 -1.33
N ALA A 460 -32.01 -25.48 -1.27
CA ALA A 460 -31.30 -25.21 -0.03
C ALA A 460 -31.29 -23.70 0.26
N THR A 461 -31.34 -23.33 1.53
CA THR A 461 -31.23 -21.95 2.01
C THR A 461 -30.05 -21.87 2.95
N ASP A 462 -29.08 -21.03 2.62
CA ASP A 462 -27.84 -20.81 3.37
C ASP A 462 -27.85 -19.37 3.93
N VAL A 463 -27.84 -19.23 5.25
CA VAL A 463 -27.78 -17.95 5.95
C VAL A 463 -26.41 -17.78 6.58
N THR A 464 -25.65 -16.82 6.06
CA THR A 464 -24.35 -16.40 6.57
C THR A 464 -24.53 -15.15 7.44
N TYR A 465 -24.10 -15.22 8.71
CA TYR A 465 -24.10 -14.12 9.66
C TYR A 465 -22.69 -13.55 9.82
N PHE A 466 -22.60 -12.23 9.99
CA PHE A 466 -21.34 -11.51 10.11
C PHE A 466 -21.18 -10.92 11.52
N ASP A 467 -19.93 -10.86 11.99
CA ASP A 467 -19.55 -10.13 13.21
C ASP A 467 -19.49 -8.61 12.98
N GLY A 468 -19.30 -7.82 14.05
CA GLY A 468 -19.17 -6.37 13.93
C GLY A 468 -18.00 -5.90 13.05
N TYR A 469 -16.98 -6.75 12.84
CA TYR A 469 -15.87 -6.50 11.92
C TYR A 469 -16.18 -6.90 10.46
N GLY A 470 -17.40 -7.37 10.17
CA GLY A 470 -17.83 -7.82 8.84
C GLY A 470 -17.25 -9.18 8.43
N LYS A 471 -16.71 -9.96 9.38
CA LYS A 471 -16.20 -11.32 9.12
C LYS A 471 -17.32 -12.34 9.31
N GLU A 472 -17.23 -13.45 8.58
CA GLU A 472 -18.17 -14.55 8.76
C GLU A 472 -18.05 -15.14 10.18
N PHE A 473 -19.14 -15.08 10.93
CA PHE A 473 -19.23 -15.53 12.32
C PHE A 473 -19.96 -16.87 12.45
N GLN A 474 -20.98 -17.08 11.62
CA GLN A 474 -21.78 -18.30 11.61
C GLN A 474 -22.42 -18.52 10.24
N GLN A 475 -22.47 -19.77 9.81
CA GLN A 475 -23.25 -20.21 8.64
C GLN A 475 -24.32 -21.21 9.08
N ARG A 476 -25.54 -21.12 8.53
CA ARG A 476 -26.64 -22.06 8.76
C ARG A 476 -27.22 -22.49 7.43
N VAL A 477 -27.28 -23.80 7.19
CA VAL A 477 -27.84 -24.34 5.94
C VAL A 477 -29.07 -25.18 6.27
N GLU A 478 -30.19 -24.83 5.66
CA GLU A 478 -31.45 -25.57 5.70
C GLU A 478 -31.72 -26.17 4.31
N THR A 479 -32.27 -27.39 4.26
CA THR A 479 -32.70 -28.04 3.02
C THR A 479 -34.03 -28.72 3.31
N GLU A 480 -35.08 -28.34 2.59
CA GLU A 480 -36.39 -28.97 2.76
C GLU A 480 -36.38 -30.36 2.11
N GLY A 481 -36.98 -31.36 2.77
CA GLY A 481 -37.28 -32.67 2.15
C GLY A 481 -36.21 -33.77 2.29
N GLY A 482 -35.97 -34.28 3.51
CA GLY A 482 -35.03 -35.40 3.71
C GLY A 482 -35.06 -36.12 5.07
N GLN A 483 -36.22 -36.29 5.70
CA GLN A 483 -36.42 -36.77 7.09
C GLN A 483 -35.75 -35.92 8.20
N PRO A 484 -36.30 -35.90 9.44
CA PRO A 484 -35.65 -35.30 10.60
C PRO A 484 -34.53 -36.22 11.14
N GLY A 485 -33.54 -36.51 10.30
CA GLY A 485 -32.20 -36.82 10.81
C GLY A 485 -31.55 -35.51 11.25
N ASN A 486 -30.82 -35.51 12.38
CA ASN A 486 -29.96 -34.38 12.75
C ASN A 486 -28.75 -34.28 11.80
N SER A 487 -29.01 -33.87 10.55
CA SER A 487 -28.06 -33.09 9.76
C SER A 487 -28.46 -31.61 9.80
N SER A 488 -28.86 -31.13 10.98
CA SER A 488 -28.30 -29.89 11.46
C SER A 488 -26.77 -30.06 11.52
N SER A 489 -26.11 -29.93 10.36
CA SER A 489 -24.77 -29.38 10.36
C SER A 489 -24.92 -27.91 10.76
N LEU A 490 -25.14 -27.70 12.06
CA LEU A 490 -24.56 -26.60 12.79
C LEU A 490 -23.05 -26.77 12.66
N ALA A 491 -22.55 -26.47 11.45
CA ALA A 491 -21.21 -26.02 11.22
C ALA A 491 -21.13 -24.59 11.75
N SER A 492 -21.39 -24.45 13.06
CA SER A 492 -20.91 -23.35 13.85
C SER A 492 -19.39 -23.45 13.81
N HIS A 493 -18.81 -22.88 12.76
CA HIS A 493 -17.46 -22.34 12.78
C HIS A 493 -17.47 -21.11 13.71
N SER A 494 -17.83 -21.33 14.98
CA SER A 494 -17.43 -20.41 16.03
C SER A 494 -15.90 -20.38 15.96
N ALA A 495 -15.35 -19.21 15.64
CA ALA A 495 -13.91 -18.97 15.63
C ALA A 495 -13.39 -19.06 17.08
N THR A 496 -13.22 -20.29 17.54
CA THR A 496 -12.92 -20.62 18.93
C THR A 496 -11.44 -20.36 19.17
N ARG A 497 -11.13 -19.39 20.04
CA ARG A 497 -9.79 -19.03 20.57
C ARG A 497 -8.62 -19.40 19.64
N GLY A 498 -8.37 -18.54 18.66
CA GLY A 498 -7.14 -18.58 17.85
C GLY A 498 -5.93 -18.08 18.64
N ALA A 499 -5.35 -18.94 19.49
CA ALA A 499 -4.01 -18.73 20.02
C ALA A 499 -2.99 -18.87 18.88
N THR A 500 -2.26 -17.80 18.56
CA THR A 500 -1.21 -17.81 17.54
C THR A 500 0.07 -18.44 18.10
N SER A 501 0.10 -19.77 18.22
CA SER A 501 1.34 -20.52 18.40
C SER A 501 2.03 -20.76 17.05
N SER A 502 3.25 -20.27 16.90
CA SER A 502 4.12 -20.51 15.74
C SER A 502 4.53 -22.00 15.67
N GLY A 503 3.78 -22.78 14.88
CA GLY A 503 4.02 -24.20 14.63
C GLY A 503 4.19 -24.52 13.15
N SER A 504 5.27 -25.22 12.79
CA SER A 504 5.64 -25.53 11.40
C SER A 504 4.66 -26.49 10.72
N SER A 505 3.97 -26.03 9.67
CA SER A 505 3.04 -26.87 8.92
C SER A 505 3.75 -27.73 7.85
N SER A 506 3.81 -29.04 8.10
CA SER A 506 4.12 -30.03 7.07
C SER A 506 2.90 -30.22 6.14
N ARG A 507 3.15 -30.42 4.83
CA ARG A 507 2.10 -30.51 3.81
C ARG A 507 1.41 -31.87 3.79
N PRO A 508 0.07 -31.95 3.82
CA PRO A 508 -0.65 -33.12 3.32
C PRO A 508 -0.67 -33.12 1.78
N SER A 509 -0.63 -34.31 1.18
CA SER A 509 -0.56 -34.52 -0.27
C SER A 509 -1.92 -34.36 -0.98
N LYS A 510 -1.90 -33.88 -2.22
CA LYS A 510 -3.12 -33.71 -3.04
C LYS A 510 -3.64 -35.06 -3.54
N ARG A 511 -4.94 -35.29 -3.39
CA ARG A 511 -5.68 -36.40 -4.03
C ARG A 511 -6.13 -35.99 -5.45
N ALA A 512 -6.07 -36.93 -6.39
CA ALA A 512 -6.52 -36.76 -7.77
C ALA A 512 -8.05 -36.93 -7.92
N PRO A 513 -8.68 -36.40 -8.99
CA PRO A 513 -10.11 -36.55 -9.24
C PRO A 513 -10.48 -37.96 -9.76
N PRO A 514 -11.73 -38.43 -9.59
CA PRO A 514 -12.16 -39.74 -10.04
C PRO A 514 -12.77 -39.74 -11.45
N SER A 515 -12.52 -40.80 -12.22
CA SER A 515 -13.29 -41.18 -13.41
C SER A 515 -14.15 -42.43 -13.13
N PRO A 516 -15.29 -42.63 -13.80
CA PRO A 516 -16.30 -43.63 -13.42
C PRO A 516 -16.14 -44.98 -14.12
N CYS A 517 -16.42 -46.09 -13.40
CA CYS A 517 -17.31 -47.20 -13.81
C CYS A 517 -17.34 -48.35 -12.79
N ARG A 518 -18.50 -49.03 -12.66
CA ARG A 518 -18.68 -50.30 -11.90
C ARG A 518 -18.33 -51.48 -12.83
N ARG A 519 -17.82 -52.65 -12.39
CA ARG A 519 -18.47 -53.77 -11.65
C ARG A 519 -17.49 -55.00 -11.70
N PRO A 520 -17.79 -56.20 -11.16
CA PRO A 520 -17.93 -56.68 -9.76
C PRO A 520 -16.71 -57.57 -9.32
N PRO A 521 -16.68 -58.20 -8.12
CA PRO A 521 -15.45 -58.77 -7.54
C PRO A 521 -15.25 -60.30 -7.71
N GLY A 522 -14.00 -60.73 -7.58
CA GLY A 522 -13.57 -62.12 -7.34
C GLY A 522 -12.23 -62.16 -6.60
N ALA A 523 -12.10 -63.07 -5.63
CA ALA A 523 -10.90 -63.32 -4.79
C ALA A 523 -10.72 -64.85 -4.65
N PRO A 524 -9.73 -65.40 -3.92
CA PRO A 524 -8.48 -64.85 -3.37
C PRO A 524 -7.23 -65.63 -3.91
N THR A 525 -5.97 -65.31 -3.57
CA THR A 525 -5.21 -65.85 -2.41
C THR A 525 -3.69 -65.59 -2.60
N ALA A 526 -2.88 -66.02 -1.62
CA ALA A 526 -1.42 -66.23 -1.64
C ALA A 526 -0.50 -65.13 -1.05
N THR A 527 -0.37 -65.21 0.27
CA THR A 527 0.82 -64.87 1.07
C THR A 527 2.18 -65.19 0.44
N SER A 528 3.17 -64.32 0.64
CA SER A 528 4.49 -64.72 1.17
C SER A 528 5.20 -63.54 1.87
N ARG A 529 6.24 -63.84 2.65
CA ARG A 529 6.84 -62.98 3.69
C ARG A 529 8.35 -63.24 3.76
N SER A 530 9.20 -62.29 3.41
CA SER A 530 10.67 -62.36 3.67
C SER A 530 11.31 -60.97 3.56
N THR A 531 11.76 -60.34 4.65
CA THR A 531 13.13 -60.34 5.26
C THR A 531 14.03 -59.18 4.82
N ARG A 532 14.74 -58.58 5.80
CA ARG A 532 15.76 -57.54 5.63
C ARG A 532 17.00 -58.05 4.90
N SER A 533 17.69 -57.15 4.20
CA SER A 533 19.13 -56.93 4.42
C SER A 533 19.52 -55.50 4.01
N ALA A 534 20.68 -55.03 4.46
CA ALA A 534 21.21 -53.70 4.19
C ALA A 534 22.53 -53.77 3.42
N ALA A 535 22.77 -52.82 2.53
CA ALA A 535 24.11 -52.39 2.11
C ALA A 535 24.05 -51.01 1.41
N SER A 536 25.11 -50.24 1.55
CA SER A 536 25.32 -48.88 1.04
C SER A 536 25.80 -48.83 -0.40
N TYR A 537 25.41 -47.79 -1.15
CA TYR A 537 26.25 -46.96 -2.04
C TYR A 537 25.43 -45.73 -2.47
N GLY A 538 26.07 -44.58 -2.68
CA GLY A 538 25.44 -43.39 -3.29
C GLY A 538 26.37 -42.79 -4.36
N PRO A 539 26.17 -41.54 -4.80
CA PRO A 539 24.95 -40.74 -4.82
C PRO A 539 24.39 -40.57 -6.26
N SER A 540 23.14 -40.14 -6.41
CA SER A 540 22.55 -39.82 -7.73
C SER A 540 21.91 -38.45 -7.71
N THR A 541 22.35 -37.57 -8.60
CA THR A 541 21.71 -36.30 -8.92
C THR A 541 20.40 -36.54 -9.66
N THR A 542 19.30 -35.93 -9.19
CA THR A 542 18.04 -35.89 -9.96
C THR A 542 17.40 -34.51 -9.91
N THR A 543 17.41 -33.86 -11.06
CA THR A 543 16.69 -32.63 -11.38
C THR A 543 15.19 -32.76 -11.13
N ALA A 544 14.60 -31.83 -10.39
CA ALA A 544 13.15 -31.77 -10.17
C ALA A 544 12.62 -30.37 -10.53
N ALA A 545 12.29 -30.17 -11.80
CA ALA A 545 11.54 -29.00 -12.25
C ALA A 545 10.06 -29.14 -11.85
N SER A 546 9.50 -28.10 -11.23
CA SER A 546 8.05 -27.92 -11.10
C SER A 546 7.71 -26.44 -10.93
N PRO A 547 6.73 -25.91 -11.68
CA PRO A 547 6.50 -24.47 -11.76
C PRO A 547 5.82 -23.93 -10.50
N ARG A 548 6.42 -22.92 -9.86
CA ARG A 548 5.74 -22.13 -8.83
C ARG A 548 4.87 -21.07 -9.47
N ARG A 549 3.55 -21.32 -9.48
CA ARG A 549 2.52 -20.29 -9.64
C ARG A 549 2.79 -19.14 -8.65
N SER A 550 2.89 -17.91 -9.16
CA SER A 550 2.96 -16.70 -8.34
C SER A 550 1.58 -16.41 -7.74
N THR A 551 1.48 -16.43 -6.41
CA THR A 551 0.32 -15.90 -5.68
C THR A 551 0.58 -14.44 -5.38
N GLY A 552 0.09 -13.53 -6.23
CA GLY A 552 0.14 -12.10 -5.96
C GLY A 552 -0.69 -11.75 -4.73
N ARG A 553 -0.05 -11.39 -3.61
CA ARG A 553 -0.69 -10.66 -2.51
C ARG A 553 -0.56 -9.17 -2.80
N SER A 554 -1.66 -8.55 -3.22
CA SER A 554 -1.79 -7.09 -3.24
C SER A 554 -1.73 -6.55 -1.80
N LYS A 555 -0.65 -5.84 -1.45
CA LYS A 555 -0.65 -5.00 -0.25
C LYS A 555 -1.51 -3.77 -0.55
N TRP A 556 -2.71 -3.71 0.04
CA TRP A 556 -3.49 -2.48 0.13
C TRP A 556 -2.95 -1.64 1.28
N SER A 557 -2.45 -0.45 0.98
CA SER A 557 -2.22 0.61 1.97
C SER A 557 -3.38 1.61 1.86
N PRO A 558 -4.08 1.96 2.95
CA PRO A 558 -5.14 2.95 2.91
C PRO A 558 -4.56 4.37 2.73
N PRO A 559 -5.15 5.23 1.88
CA PRO A 559 -4.73 6.62 1.76
C PRO A 559 -5.19 7.45 2.97
N MET A 560 -4.31 8.32 3.48
CA MET A 560 -4.73 9.34 4.45
C MET A 560 -5.58 10.42 3.77
N PRO A 561 -6.66 10.91 4.41
CA PRO A 561 -7.55 11.92 3.82
C PRO A 561 -6.91 13.31 3.86
N THR A 562 -6.72 13.92 2.68
CA THR A 562 -6.37 15.34 2.54
C THR A 562 -7.64 16.16 2.28
N THR A 563 -7.92 17.14 3.14
CA THR A 563 -9.12 17.99 3.04
C THR A 563 -8.91 19.11 2.02
N PRO A 564 -9.73 19.22 0.94
CA PRO A 564 -9.58 20.30 -0.03
C PRO A 564 -10.27 21.60 0.43
N THR A 565 -9.52 22.71 0.42
CA THR A 565 -10.06 24.05 0.68
C THR A 565 -10.82 24.59 -0.55
N PRO A 566 -12.07 25.08 -0.42
CA PRO A 566 -12.85 25.50 -1.59
C PRO A 566 -12.35 26.84 -2.18
N ARG A 567 -11.90 26.81 -3.44
CA ARG A 567 -11.67 28.04 -4.23
C ARG A 567 -12.98 28.48 -4.90
N ARG A 568 -13.25 29.80 -4.86
CA ARG A 568 -14.41 30.43 -5.52
C ARG A 568 -14.31 30.32 -7.06
N PRO A 569 -15.43 30.16 -7.77
CA PRO A 569 -15.45 30.32 -9.22
C PRO A 569 -15.36 31.82 -9.61
N MET A 570 -14.56 32.12 -10.64
CA MET A 570 -14.62 33.39 -11.38
C MET A 570 -15.42 33.19 -12.67
N SER A 571 -16.34 34.11 -12.96
CA SER A 571 -17.10 34.12 -14.21
C SER A 571 -16.26 34.60 -15.40
N PRO A 572 -16.52 34.13 -16.63
CA PRO A 572 -15.75 34.53 -17.81
C PRO A 572 -16.10 35.96 -18.28
N VAL A 573 -15.09 36.68 -18.75
CA VAL A 573 -15.24 37.94 -19.50
C VAL A 573 -15.25 37.62 -20.99
N ALA A 574 -16.23 38.16 -21.72
CA ALA A 574 -16.34 38.02 -23.17
C ALA A 574 -15.68 39.22 -23.90
N SER A 575 -15.10 38.96 -25.07
CA SER A 575 -14.73 40.01 -26.04
C SER A 575 -14.82 39.48 -27.48
N SER A 576 -15.53 40.22 -28.33
CA SER A 576 -15.64 40.04 -29.79
C SER A 576 -14.31 40.37 -30.51
N THR A 577 -14.07 40.20 -31.83
CA THR A 577 -14.93 40.24 -33.04
C THR A 577 -14.13 39.60 -34.24
N PRO A 578 -14.70 39.34 -35.44
CA PRO A 578 -14.12 38.47 -36.50
C PRO A 578 -13.31 39.22 -37.58
N PRO A 579 -12.82 38.55 -38.67
CA PRO A 579 -13.58 38.63 -39.94
C PRO A 579 -13.44 37.46 -40.98
N THR A 580 -14.36 37.49 -41.96
CA THR A 580 -14.23 37.09 -43.40
C THR A 580 -14.03 35.62 -43.87
N ALA A 581 -15.15 34.95 -44.13
CA ALA A 581 -15.62 34.45 -45.44
C ALA A 581 -14.64 33.95 -46.54
N ARG A 582 -14.91 32.72 -47.02
CA ARG A 582 -15.12 32.46 -48.46
C ARG A 582 -16.11 31.31 -48.70
N SER A 583 -16.88 31.42 -49.78
CA SER A 583 -18.00 30.55 -50.15
C SER A 583 -17.71 29.75 -51.42
N THR A 584 -18.20 28.51 -51.50
CA THR A 584 -18.67 27.92 -52.76
C THR A 584 -19.91 27.06 -52.53
N THR A 585 -20.93 27.33 -53.35
CA THR A 585 -22.16 26.56 -53.59
C THR A 585 -21.87 25.17 -54.19
N SER A 586 -22.79 24.19 -54.29
CA SER A 586 -24.19 24.32 -54.72
C SER A 586 -25.07 23.08 -54.50
N SER A 587 -26.40 23.31 -54.39
CA SER A 587 -27.55 22.52 -54.96
C SER A 587 -27.65 20.99 -54.75
N ALA A 588 -28.81 20.34 -54.61
CA ALA A 588 -30.24 20.64 -54.39
C ALA A 588 -30.90 19.26 -54.04
N THR A 589 -32.16 19.04 -53.64
CA THR A 589 -33.45 19.72 -53.86
C THR A 589 -34.45 19.18 -52.81
N GLY A 590 -35.46 19.96 -52.40
CA GLY A 590 -36.68 19.42 -51.72
C GLY A 590 -37.70 18.87 -52.75
N PRO A 591 -39.02 18.77 -52.46
CA PRO A 591 -39.79 19.21 -51.27
C PRO A 591 -40.47 17.99 -50.55
N SER A 592 -41.31 18.07 -49.50
CA SER A 592 -42.45 18.97 -49.25
C SER A 592 -43.04 18.85 -47.82
N SER A 593 -43.52 19.97 -47.25
CA SER A 593 -44.49 20.05 -46.13
C SER A 593 -45.94 20.22 -46.71
N PRO A 594 -47.07 20.32 -45.95
CA PRO A 594 -47.34 21.07 -44.70
C PRO A 594 -48.13 20.24 -43.63
N THR A 595 -48.74 20.70 -42.52
CA THR A 595 -49.46 21.96 -42.18
C THR A 595 -49.74 22.08 -40.66
N CYS A 596 -49.94 23.32 -40.14
CA CYS A 596 -50.82 23.82 -39.05
C CYS A 596 -51.47 22.88 -37.97
N SER A 597 -51.85 23.31 -36.74
CA SER A 597 -52.02 24.65 -36.16
C SER A 597 -52.03 24.70 -34.62
N ALA A 598 -51.88 25.93 -34.12
CA ALA A 598 -51.96 26.49 -32.76
C ALA A 598 -53.19 26.18 -31.86
N VAL A 599 -53.08 26.49 -30.54
CA VAL A 599 -53.99 27.35 -29.70
C VAL A 599 -53.73 27.15 -28.17
N ALA A 600 -53.71 28.26 -27.42
CA ALA A 600 -53.75 28.37 -25.94
C ALA A 600 -55.02 29.20 -25.54
N PRO A 601 -55.43 29.51 -24.26
CA PRO A 601 -54.62 29.74 -23.04
C PRO A 601 -55.34 29.53 -21.65
N ARG A 602 -54.77 30.12 -20.56
CA ARG A 602 -55.37 30.46 -19.22
C ARG A 602 -55.58 29.28 -18.23
N ARG A 603 -55.53 29.41 -16.88
CA ARG A 603 -55.49 30.55 -15.91
C ARG A 603 -54.94 30.05 -14.53
N SER A 604 -54.24 30.89 -13.75
CA SER A 604 -54.02 30.75 -12.28
C SER A 604 -55.21 31.39 -11.48
N PRO A 605 -55.32 31.45 -10.11
CA PRO A 605 -54.26 31.67 -9.09
C PRO A 605 -54.45 31.10 -7.64
N ALA A 606 -53.46 31.37 -6.77
CA ALA A 606 -53.53 31.49 -5.27
C ALA A 606 -53.85 30.22 -4.43
N THR A 607 -53.54 30.10 -3.12
CA THR A 607 -53.24 31.11 -2.07
C THR A 607 -52.36 30.52 -0.93
N SER A 608 -51.71 31.38 -0.12
CA SER A 608 -51.02 31.02 1.14
C SER A 608 -51.45 31.96 2.28
N PRO A 609 -51.53 31.48 3.53
CA PRO A 609 -51.09 32.27 4.70
C PRO A 609 -50.49 31.40 5.85
N ALA A 610 -49.94 31.90 6.97
CA ALA A 610 -49.17 33.11 7.30
C ALA A 610 -48.55 32.94 8.72
N ARG A 611 -47.65 33.85 9.15
CA ARG A 611 -46.93 33.87 10.46
C ARG A 611 -47.77 34.35 11.66
N PRO A 612 -47.25 34.26 12.91
CA PRO A 612 -46.58 35.42 13.56
C PRO A 612 -45.20 35.04 14.18
N VAL A 613 -44.13 35.85 14.33
CA VAL A 613 -43.83 37.28 14.60
C VAL A 613 -43.53 37.64 16.08
N ARG A 614 -42.25 37.91 16.38
CA ARG A 614 -41.63 38.98 17.23
C ARG A 614 -40.10 38.80 17.14
N CYS A 615 -39.20 39.75 16.79
CA CYS A 615 -39.00 41.18 17.06
C CYS A 615 -38.25 41.51 18.37
N ALA A 616 -36.93 41.73 18.25
CA ALA A 616 -36.17 42.74 19.00
C ALA A 616 -34.91 43.15 18.19
N ARG A 617 -34.47 44.42 18.33
CA ARG A 617 -33.27 45.00 17.67
C ARG A 617 -32.23 45.35 18.73
N SER A 618 -30.94 45.32 18.36
CA SER A 618 -30.04 46.45 18.64
C SER A 618 -28.83 46.45 17.69
N ARG A 619 -28.46 47.66 17.23
CA ARG A 619 -27.20 47.94 16.52
C ARG A 619 -26.18 48.45 17.54
N THR A 620 -24.92 48.08 17.38
CA THR A 620 -23.78 48.99 17.63
C THR A 620 -22.55 48.52 16.85
N ALA A 621 -21.78 49.47 16.34
CA ALA A 621 -20.51 49.28 15.67
C ALA A 621 -19.55 50.41 16.12
N PRO A 622 -18.31 50.49 15.62
CA PRO A 622 -17.13 49.91 16.24
C PRO A 622 -16.26 50.95 16.95
N VAL A 623 -15.43 50.52 17.91
CA VAL A 623 -14.42 51.39 18.55
C VAL A 623 -13.03 51.06 18.02
N ARG A 624 -12.40 52.03 17.35
CA ARG A 624 -10.96 52.05 17.07
C ARG A 624 -10.23 52.57 18.31
N TRP A 625 -9.05 52.02 18.61
CA TRP A 625 -8.04 52.71 19.41
C TRP A 625 -6.81 53.00 18.56
N ARG A 626 -6.45 54.28 18.47
CA ARG A 626 -5.10 54.74 18.08
C ARG A 626 -4.29 54.93 19.36
N ALA A 627 -3.00 54.62 19.32
CA ALA A 627 -2.04 55.07 20.34
C ALA A 627 -0.68 55.39 19.67
N THR A 628 -0.35 56.68 19.65
CA THR A 628 0.94 57.37 19.38
C THR A 628 0.64 58.87 19.60
N PRO A 629 1.62 59.78 19.85
CA PRO A 629 3.08 59.64 19.77
C PRO A 629 3.89 60.25 20.96
N THR A 630 5.22 60.07 20.94
CA THR A 630 6.31 61.04 21.31
C THR A 630 7.65 60.41 20.87
N THR A 631 8.36 60.88 19.83
CA THR A 631 9.42 61.94 19.82
C THR A 631 10.58 61.68 20.78
N ALA A 632 11.87 61.70 20.42
CA ALA A 632 12.58 61.97 19.14
C ALA A 632 13.91 61.12 19.09
N SER A 633 14.98 61.33 18.31
CA SER A 633 15.44 62.39 17.37
C SER A 633 16.54 61.89 16.39
N THR A 634 16.90 62.74 15.42
CA THR A 634 18.12 62.87 14.57
C THR A 634 19.46 62.48 15.24
N THR A 635 20.53 62.03 14.57
CA THR A 635 20.96 62.04 13.14
C THR A 635 21.43 60.62 12.68
N GLY A 636 22.02 60.34 11.50
CA GLY A 636 22.52 61.16 10.39
C GLY A 636 23.05 60.34 9.17
N SER A 637 23.91 60.95 8.34
CA SER A 637 24.64 60.41 7.15
C SER A 637 25.88 61.33 6.91
N PRO A 638 26.93 61.06 6.06
CA PRO A 638 26.83 60.46 4.71
C PRO A 638 28.02 59.64 4.11
N SER A 639 27.67 58.93 3.02
CA SER A 639 28.40 58.53 1.80
C SER A 639 29.94 58.57 1.64
N THR A 640 30.48 57.48 1.05
CA THR A 640 31.44 57.44 -0.09
C THR A 640 31.25 56.08 -0.81
N THR A 641 30.86 55.96 -2.10
CA THR A 641 31.44 56.32 -3.42
C THR A 641 32.42 55.28 -4.01
N ALA A 642 32.22 54.96 -5.30
CA ALA A 642 33.16 54.39 -6.30
C ALA A 642 33.25 52.84 -6.51
N THR A 643 32.64 52.39 -7.62
CA THR A 643 33.12 51.32 -8.53
C THR A 643 34.33 51.83 -9.36
N PRO A 644 35.17 50.99 -10.03
CA PRO A 644 34.76 50.21 -11.21
C PRO A 644 35.40 48.80 -11.38
N ALA A 645 34.88 48.02 -12.35
CA ALA A 645 35.54 46.83 -12.90
C ALA A 645 36.67 47.22 -13.88
N PRO A 646 37.51 46.27 -14.37
CA PRO A 646 37.22 45.73 -15.72
C PRO A 646 37.75 44.30 -16.05
N ALA A 647 37.22 43.71 -17.15
CA ALA A 647 37.93 42.86 -18.15
C ALA A 647 38.55 41.50 -17.72
N ARG A 648 38.80 40.49 -18.57
CA ARG A 648 38.48 40.14 -19.98
C ARG A 648 38.89 38.67 -20.21
N CYS A 649 38.23 37.94 -21.13
CA CYS A 649 38.72 36.76 -21.91
C CYS A 649 39.33 35.54 -21.15
N GLY A 650 39.31 34.30 -21.64
CA GLY A 650 38.67 33.70 -22.82
C GLY A 650 39.25 32.30 -23.13
N THR A 651 38.43 31.43 -23.74
CA THR A 651 38.79 30.32 -24.66
C THR A 651 39.69 29.13 -24.21
N THR A 652 39.03 27.96 -24.11
CA THR A 652 39.30 26.66 -24.82
C THR A 652 40.39 25.65 -24.43
N LEU A 653 39.97 24.36 -24.55
CA LEU A 653 40.63 23.16 -25.13
C LEU A 653 41.19 22.01 -24.25
N ALA A 654 40.60 20.82 -24.50
CA ALA A 654 41.21 19.49 -24.72
C ALA A 654 41.91 18.68 -23.60
N ALA A 655 41.18 17.65 -23.13
CA ALA A 655 41.45 16.20 -23.34
C ALA A 655 42.81 15.54 -22.96
N ALA A 656 42.69 14.63 -21.98
CA ALA A 656 43.08 13.19 -22.01
C ALA A 656 44.55 12.71 -21.90
N SER A 657 44.70 11.51 -21.28
CA SER A 657 45.88 10.62 -21.27
C SER A 657 47.08 11.11 -20.42
N SER A 658 47.81 10.32 -19.62
CA SER A 658 47.92 8.85 -19.41
C SER A 658 48.58 8.53 -18.05
N ALA A 659 48.35 7.32 -17.50
CA ALA A 659 49.23 6.67 -16.51
C ALA A 659 50.49 6.06 -17.20
N PRO A 660 51.60 5.64 -16.53
CA PRO A 660 51.58 4.53 -15.55
C PRO A 660 52.70 4.50 -14.45
N ALA A 661 52.67 3.41 -13.65
CA ALA A 661 53.79 2.70 -13.00
C ALA A 661 54.39 3.14 -11.63
N THR A 662 54.60 2.11 -10.80
CA THR A 662 55.19 1.96 -9.44
C THR A 662 56.65 1.46 -9.50
N PRO A 663 57.38 1.15 -8.38
CA PRO A 663 57.44 1.68 -6.99
C PRO A 663 58.94 2.09 -6.65
N PRO A 664 59.49 2.14 -5.39
CA PRO A 664 59.68 1.03 -4.42
C PRO A 664 59.53 1.41 -2.90
N ALA A 665 59.91 0.47 -2.01
CA ALA A 665 59.78 0.45 -0.53
C ALA A 665 60.76 1.40 0.24
N THR A 666 60.77 1.59 1.58
CA THR A 666 60.79 0.62 2.72
C THR A 666 60.44 1.21 4.12
N THR A 667 60.31 0.30 5.13
CA THR A 667 60.45 0.48 6.61
C THR A 667 59.34 1.21 7.39
N SER A 668 58.92 0.80 8.61
CA SER A 668 59.38 -0.27 9.54
C SER A 668 58.26 -0.77 10.50
N ALA A 669 58.39 -2.00 11.03
CA ALA A 669 57.60 -2.57 12.16
C ALA A 669 58.43 -2.56 13.47
N PRO A 670 57.90 -2.87 14.68
CA PRO A 670 57.44 -4.22 15.13
C PRO A 670 56.02 -4.22 15.78
N SER A 671 55.20 -5.28 15.74
CA SER A 671 55.12 -6.48 16.64
C SER A 671 55.16 -6.18 18.16
N TRP A 672 54.31 -6.77 19.01
CA TRP A 672 54.34 -8.18 19.45
C TRP A 672 52.96 -8.79 19.81
N THR A 673 52.93 -10.12 19.97
CA THR A 673 51.73 -10.96 20.25
C THR A 673 51.89 -11.78 21.55
N ARG A 674 50.76 -12.15 22.20
CA ARG A 674 50.38 -13.51 22.71
C ARG A 674 49.72 -13.62 24.11
N SER A 675 48.58 -14.33 24.11
CA SER A 675 48.27 -15.53 24.93
C SER A 675 47.97 -15.47 26.45
N ALA A 676 46.69 -15.69 26.77
CA ALA A 676 46.09 -16.66 27.72
C ALA A 676 46.75 -16.98 29.11
N ALA A 677 45.93 -17.00 30.18
CA ALA A 677 45.35 -18.25 30.76
C ALA A 677 44.70 -18.07 32.17
N SER A 678 43.42 -18.49 32.29
CA SER A 678 42.80 -19.29 33.38
C SER A 678 42.77 -18.87 34.88
N ARG A 679 41.59 -19.17 35.50
CA ARG A 679 41.30 -19.47 36.93
C ARG A 679 41.37 -18.35 37.98
N ALA A 680 40.20 -17.93 38.46
CA ALA A 680 39.64 -18.42 39.72
C ALA A 680 38.12 -18.62 39.53
#